data_AF-A0A3D4ESF5-F1
#
_entry.id   AF-A0A3D4ESF5-F1
#
_cell.length_a   1.000
_cell.length_b   1.000
_cell.length_c   1.000
_cell.angle_alpha   90.00
_cell.angle_beta   90.00
_cell.angle_gamma   90.00
#
_symmetry.space_group_name_H-M   'P 1'
#
loop_
_entity.id
_entity.type
_entity.pdbx_description
1 polymer ?
#
loop_
_entity_poly.entity_id
_entity_poly.type
_entity_poly.pdbx_seq_one_letter_code
_entity_poly.pdbx_strand_id
1 'polypeptide(L)'
;MPVLLVFLVWVSRRSVESRYEEAEAVQQVQKGEYFETIDVVWEAPEEFQEWVKAYRNSDMRMDLGEGLILAQERRVTMKRLIVTHPEEALRMAIMDEDRVGLPEEIIELLEFSVSDAGEFERVVSCYTGGFVRPIGAPDEECFVKMDEKRYRAFTYGRRAELQTKDRISVHGISIDDVMAVSPDPVLRKGLLAESFGKQRQFASEEELDSYIAMTLADEDTLGPAVVRGSESLIAESTWTEGNKRILYLRVRFADQDSAYEPVSLAMAQSHQDDVAEHYRIASYGKLNVITVFPDVITLAENKSGYVGQGLGKMMDEARDAAIILGQSKGLDWDYRNYDFYTIISDGGIGGYAGIAQVGGRKSHHQKGYTSLRTSGHEFGHNLGLSHAYYNYTSDLSPRGSTPSNGAGLIEYGHRFSLMSAQNGSDMSNPALPHFTAHEKWSLDWVTDSDFVDITTGDQSGTYRLYQNDHQDVTGLRAIRIPSGGLYSKYWLSYRTAWRRPNRNSDNDFLLNGILFNWSGSGGGTSTLLDMTPYSDEGSKGSGSTARDNSDKWDAPLVIGRTYTDSESNVSVTPIARGGTGPNEYVDVHIHLATGTEVSLLTENDACTATVPDSQTATGTDWTALDFDDSAWPFSGLLGVGYDTNSNYLPYLGVDVRSAMRNNSESCYIRVPFTINGGLDLADISALKLRMRYDDGFVAYLNGVKIAEDNAPGFPEWDSGATGNRRDSLAEDYQEFIVDLGLEALVPGENVLAIHGLNNGSGSSDFLIQPKLSAVLERGANHPPTVSLTADTLAVPVGQDIVFTASGSDPDGDALAYAWDYDIENEFAPEGMNQAEAVRRWTSEGWYAVTVTCSDHKGGISRDRVLVKVGNPSSNGVVSGRVLQGGLPVAGARVFVEETGQQSITMEDGRYLLAGLST
;
A
#
# COMPACT_ATOMS: atom_id res chain seq x y z
N MET A 1 -16.96 20.17 -50.40
CA MET A 1 -17.91 21.28 -50.19
C MET A 1 -19.10 21.11 -51.14
N PRO A 2 -20.33 21.36 -50.66
CA PRO A 2 -21.35 20.30 -50.54
C PRO A 2 -22.73 20.69 -51.08
N VAL A 3 -23.66 19.72 -51.14
CA VAL A 3 -25.08 19.93 -50.79
C VAL A 3 -25.60 18.70 -50.04
N LEU A 4 -26.14 18.98 -48.85
CA LEU A 4 -26.90 18.12 -47.93
C LEU A 4 -28.05 17.35 -48.60
N LEU A 5 -28.34 16.14 -48.10
CA LEU A 5 -29.73 15.73 -47.91
C LEU A 5 -29.86 14.86 -46.65
N VAL A 6 -30.61 15.40 -45.70
CA VAL A 6 -31.06 14.81 -44.44
C VAL A 6 -32.13 13.75 -44.74
N PHE A 7 -32.05 12.59 -44.07
CA PHE A 7 -33.20 11.70 -43.90
C PHE A 7 -33.37 11.35 -42.42
N LEU A 8 -34.44 11.88 -41.83
CA LEU A 8 -35.05 11.38 -40.61
C LEU A 8 -35.52 9.94 -40.80
N VAL A 9 -35.23 9.05 -39.85
CA VAL A 9 -35.95 7.79 -39.69
C VAL A 9 -36.44 7.67 -38.25
N TRP A 10 -37.76 7.77 -38.12
CA TRP A 10 -38.58 7.42 -36.97
C TRP A 10 -38.57 5.89 -36.79
N VAL A 11 -38.25 5.36 -35.59
CA VAL A 11 -38.50 3.95 -35.25
C VAL A 11 -39.32 3.85 -33.97
N SER A 12 -40.37 3.03 -34.08
CA SER A 12 -41.44 2.75 -33.14
C SER A 12 -40.98 2.09 -31.83
N ARG A 13 -41.52 2.60 -30.71
CA ARG A 13 -41.46 2.06 -29.34
C ARG A 13 -41.98 0.62 -29.21
N ARG A 14 -41.34 -0.19 -28.35
CA ARG A 14 -41.98 -1.18 -27.45
C ARG A 14 -41.13 -1.42 -26.19
N SER A 15 -41.82 -1.64 -25.07
CA SER A 15 -41.33 -1.94 -23.72
C SER A 15 -40.75 -3.34 -23.58
N VAL A 16 -39.79 -3.56 -22.66
CA VAL A 16 -39.68 -4.78 -21.81
C VAL A 16 -38.56 -4.61 -20.76
N GLU A 17 -38.85 -5.11 -19.56
CA GLU A 17 -37.96 -5.33 -18.41
C GLU A 17 -36.93 -6.45 -18.68
N SER A 18 -35.79 -6.35 -17.98
CA SER A 18 -35.09 -7.44 -17.26
C SER A 18 -33.63 -7.76 -17.63
N ARG A 19 -32.89 -7.94 -16.52
CA ARG A 19 -31.69 -8.75 -16.24
C ARG A 19 -30.29 -8.20 -16.59
N TYR A 20 -29.61 -7.89 -15.49
CA TYR A 20 -28.16 -7.90 -15.30
C TYR A 20 -27.50 -9.17 -15.86
N GLU A 21 -26.43 -8.99 -16.64
CA GLU A 21 -25.26 -9.87 -16.69
C GLU A 21 -24.05 -9.02 -17.15
N GLU A 22 -22.92 -9.20 -16.47
CA GLU A 22 -21.65 -8.48 -16.70
C GLU A 22 -20.92 -9.04 -17.92
N ALA A 23 -20.74 -8.18 -18.93
CA ALA A 23 -19.60 -8.02 -19.84
C ALA A 23 -20.08 -7.05 -20.93
N GLU A 24 -19.25 -6.07 -21.31
CA GLU A 24 -19.44 -5.11 -22.42
C GLU A 24 -20.83 -5.06 -23.07
N ALA A 25 -21.59 -3.97 -22.85
CA ALA A 25 -22.94 -3.82 -23.36
C ALA A 25 -22.96 -3.69 -24.90
N VAL A 26 -22.89 -4.81 -25.59
CA VAL A 26 -23.31 -4.99 -26.98
C VAL A 26 -24.78 -5.40 -26.95
N GLN A 27 -25.65 -4.62 -27.60
CA GLN A 27 -26.98 -5.10 -27.92
C GLN A 27 -26.93 -5.90 -29.23
N GLN A 28 -27.24 -7.19 -29.21
CA GLN A 28 -27.44 -7.97 -30.43
C GLN A 28 -28.89 -7.84 -30.90
N VAL A 29 -29.10 -7.24 -32.07
CA VAL A 29 -30.42 -7.12 -32.69
C VAL A 29 -30.51 -8.07 -33.88
N GLN A 30 -31.51 -8.95 -33.89
CA GLN A 30 -31.75 -9.85 -35.02
C GLN A 30 -32.54 -9.13 -36.11
N LYS A 31 -31.97 -9.02 -37.31
CA LYS A 31 -32.64 -8.47 -38.49
C LYS A 31 -32.60 -9.48 -39.63
N GLY A 32 -33.60 -10.38 -39.65
CA GLY A 32 -33.58 -11.54 -40.55
C GLY A 32 -32.66 -12.66 -40.02
N GLU A 33 -31.83 -13.26 -40.88
CA GLU A 33 -30.93 -14.37 -40.52
C GLU A 33 -29.55 -13.95 -40.00
N TYR A 34 -29.31 -12.65 -39.76
CA TYR A 34 -28.03 -12.14 -39.24
C TYR A 34 -28.23 -11.27 -37.99
N PHE A 35 -27.19 -11.24 -37.13
CA PHE A 35 -27.09 -10.43 -35.91
C PHE A 35 -26.14 -9.23 -36.16
N GLU A 36 -26.55 -8.02 -35.79
CA GLU A 36 -25.68 -6.83 -35.72
C GLU A 36 -25.46 -6.41 -34.26
N THR A 37 -24.24 -5.97 -33.97
CA THR A 37 -23.72 -5.44 -32.69
C THR A 37 -23.90 -3.91 -32.67
N ILE A 38 -24.56 -3.34 -31.67
CA ILE A 38 -24.66 -1.88 -31.49
C ILE A 38 -24.02 -1.47 -30.16
N ASP A 39 -23.11 -0.50 -30.20
CA ASP A 39 -22.51 0.16 -29.02
C ASP A 39 -23.55 1.04 -28.31
N VAL A 40 -23.69 0.89 -26.99
CA VAL A 40 -24.52 1.81 -26.18
C VAL A 40 -23.74 3.11 -25.95
N VAL A 41 -24.28 4.20 -26.50
CA VAL A 41 -23.64 5.52 -26.59
C VAL A 41 -23.57 6.20 -25.21
N TRP A 42 -22.37 6.67 -24.84
CA TRP A 42 -22.06 7.40 -23.58
C TRP A 42 -22.54 8.87 -23.58
N GLU A 43 -23.18 9.33 -24.66
CA GLU A 43 -23.50 10.75 -24.91
C GLU A 43 -24.81 11.21 -24.23
N ALA A 44 -25.71 10.31 -23.84
CA ALA A 44 -27.04 10.65 -23.31
C ALA A 44 -27.03 11.60 -22.07
N PRO A 45 -26.14 11.44 -21.07
CA PRO A 45 -26.03 12.39 -19.96
C PRO A 45 -25.63 13.81 -20.41
N GLU A 46 -24.76 13.93 -21.41
CA GLU A 46 -24.27 15.20 -21.95
C GLU A 46 -25.31 15.86 -22.84
N GLU A 47 -25.98 15.08 -23.71
CA GLU A 47 -27.10 15.54 -24.54
C GLU A 47 -28.25 16.10 -23.70
N PHE A 48 -28.58 15.42 -22.58
CA PHE A 48 -29.58 15.94 -21.65
C PHE A 48 -29.12 17.24 -20.98
N GLN A 49 -27.85 17.37 -20.60
CA GLN A 49 -27.33 18.62 -20.03
C GLN A 49 -27.39 19.78 -21.03
N GLU A 50 -27.04 19.54 -22.29
CA GLU A 50 -27.19 20.54 -23.36
C GLU A 50 -28.66 20.90 -23.60
N TRP A 51 -29.56 19.91 -23.55
CA TRP A 51 -31.01 20.15 -23.60
C TRP A 51 -31.48 21.03 -22.43
N VAL A 52 -31.03 20.78 -21.19
CA VAL A 52 -31.37 21.62 -20.02
C VAL A 52 -30.86 23.04 -20.22
N LYS A 53 -29.61 23.24 -20.65
CA LYS A 53 -29.06 24.59 -20.94
C LYS A 53 -29.89 25.31 -22.00
N ALA A 54 -30.25 24.61 -23.08
CA ALA A 54 -31.05 25.16 -24.15
C ALA A 54 -32.48 25.52 -23.69
N TYR A 55 -33.11 24.64 -22.88
CA TYR A 55 -34.44 24.84 -22.33
C TYR A 55 -34.51 26.08 -21.44
N ARG A 56 -33.48 26.33 -20.62
CA ARG A 56 -33.40 27.49 -19.72
C ARG A 56 -33.17 28.82 -20.44
N ASN A 57 -32.61 28.80 -21.65
CA ASN A 57 -32.27 29.99 -22.43
C ASN A 57 -33.40 30.48 -23.35
N SER A 58 -34.61 29.91 -23.29
CA SER A 58 -35.55 30.00 -24.41
C SER A 58 -36.13 31.39 -24.68
N ASP A 59 -35.80 31.92 -25.86
CA ASP A 59 -36.77 32.52 -26.79
C ASP A 59 -37.35 31.45 -27.77
N MET A 60 -37.02 30.16 -27.61
CA MET A 60 -37.50 29.07 -28.48
C MET A 60 -38.26 27.97 -27.73
N ARG A 61 -39.46 27.66 -28.24
CA ARG A 61 -40.33 26.58 -27.78
C ARG A 61 -39.69 25.21 -28.08
N MET A 62 -38.95 24.65 -27.13
CA MET A 62 -38.37 23.30 -27.23
C MET A 62 -39.43 22.22 -26.99
N ASP A 63 -39.27 21.05 -27.61
CA ASP A 63 -40.20 19.91 -27.48
C ASP A 63 -39.98 19.19 -26.15
N LEU A 64 -41.00 19.24 -25.29
CA LEU A 64 -41.03 18.50 -24.02
C LEU A 64 -40.87 16.98 -24.24
N GLY A 65 -41.35 16.47 -25.38
CA GLY A 65 -41.24 15.05 -25.73
C GLY A 65 -39.80 14.58 -25.92
N GLU A 66 -38.92 15.45 -26.44
CA GLU A 66 -37.49 15.19 -26.59
C GLU A 66 -36.80 15.16 -25.22
N GLY A 67 -37.09 16.14 -24.37
CA GLY A 67 -36.56 16.18 -22.99
C GLY A 67 -36.96 14.97 -22.15
N LEU A 68 -38.17 14.45 -22.33
CA LEU A 68 -38.63 13.23 -21.66
C LEU A 68 -37.86 11.98 -22.11
N ILE A 69 -37.55 11.86 -23.40
CA ILE A 69 -36.76 10.73 -23.92
C ILE A 69 -35.33 10.79 -23.36
N LEU A 70 -34.69 11.95 -23.45
CA LEU A 70 -33.34 12.15 -22.95
C LEU A 70 -33.26 11.95 -21.42
N ALA A 71 -34.28 12.38 -20.66
CA ALA A 71 -34.34 12.13 -19.22
C ALA A 71 -34.46 10.63 -18.88
N GLN A 72 -35.22 9.86 -19.67
CA GLN A 72 -35.35 8.41 -19.50
C GLN A 72 -34.03 7.68 -19.78
N GLU A 73 -33.36 8.04 -20.87
CA GLU A 73 -32.05 7.48 -21.24
C GLU A 73 -30.99 7.84 -20.20
N ARG A 74 -30.96 9.12 -19.77
CA ARG A 74 -30.10 9.58 -18.69
C ARG A 74 -30.30 8.78 -17.41
N ARG A 75 -31.55 8.52 -16.99
CA ARG A 75 -31.83 7.75 -15.77
C ARG A 75 -31.16 6.38 -15.78
N VAL A 76 -31.27 5.65 -16.89
CA VAL A 76 -30.68 4.31 -17.05
C VAL A 76 -29.14 4.40 -16.99
N THR A 77 -28.56 5.37 -17.71
CA THR A 77 -27.11 5.57 -17.74
C THR A 77 -26.56 5.99 -16.38
N MET A 78 -27.20 6.95 -15.71
CA MET A 78 -26.80 7.41 -14.37
C MET A 78 -26.93 6.30 -13.33
N LYS A 79 -27.98 5.46 -13.38
CA LYS A 79 -28.12 4.31 -12.48
C LYS A 79 -26.97 3.31 -12.66
N ARG A 80 -26.52 3.08 -13.90
CA ARG A 80 -25.35 2.25 -14.20
C ARG A 80 -24.04 2.89 -13.75
N LEU A 81 -23.89 4.21 -13.95
CA LEU A 81 -22.72 4.95 -13.49
C LEU A 81 -22.60 4.90 -11.96
N ILE A 82 -23.69 5.06 -11.22
CA ILE A 82 -23.67 4.92 -9.75
C ILE A 82 -23.04 3.58 -9.34
N VAL A 83 -23.40 2.48 -10.01
CA VAL A 83 -22.94 1.13 -9.67
C VAL A 83 -21.49 0.87 -10.10
N THR A 84 -21.07 1.41 -11.25
CA THR A 84 -19.80 1.06 -11.89
C THR A 84 -18.70 2.10 -11.75
N HIS A 85 -19.06 3.38 -11.69
CA HIS A 85 -18.17 4.55 -11.66
C HIS A 85 -18.81 5.66 -10.81
N PRO A 86 -18.95 5.48 -9.48
CA PRO A 86 -19.68 6.43 -8.62
C PRO A 86 -19.08 7.84 -8.61
N GLU A 87 -17.76 7.97 -8.78
CA GLU A 87 -17.10 9.28 -8.95
C GLU A 87 -17.63 10.04 -10.17
N GLU A 88 -17.69 9.35 -11.31
CA GLU A 88 -18.17 9.93 -12.56
C GLU A 88 -19.67 10.23 -12.49
N ALA A 89 -20.45 9.38 -11.82
CA ALA A 89 -21.87 9.63 -11.57
C ALA A 89 -22.08 10.94 -10.80
N LEU A 90 -21.28 11.21 -9.76
CA LEU A 90 -21.35 12.47 -9.02
C LEU A 90 -20.90 13.67 -9.86
N ARG A 91 -19.85 13.51 -10.67
CA ARG A 91 -19.36 14.56 -11.58
C ARG A 91 -20.42 14.96 -12.62
N MET A 92 -21.17 13.99 -13.13
CA MET A 92 -22.22 14.20 -14.14
C MET A 92 -23.57 14.66 -13.55
N ALA A 93 -23.74 14.66 -12.23
CA ALA A 93 -25.00 14.97 -11.57
C ALA A 93 -25.55 16.36 -11.92
N ILE A 94 -26.86 16.47 -12.10
CA ILE A 94 -27.54 17.75 -12.31
C ILE A 94 -27.67 18.47 -10.98
N MET A 95 -27.05 19.66 -10.92
CA MET A 95 -27.08 20.55 -9.77
C MET A 95 -28.51 21.00 -9.45
N ASP A 96 -28.83 21.20 -8.18
CA ASP A 96 -30.19 21.59 -7.76
C ASP A 96 -30.66 22.90 -8.42
N GLU A 97 -29.73 23.82 -8.69
CA GLU A 97 -29.98 25.08 -9.40
C GLU A 97 -30.43 24.87 -10.86
N ASP A 98 -30.01 23.78 -11.50
CA ASP A 98 -30.36 23.39 -12.87
C ASP A 98 -31.72 22.70 -12.98
N ARG A 99 -32.26 22.23 -11.84
CA ARG A 99 -33.60 21.62 -11.78
C ARG A 99 -34.72 22.65 -11.73
N VAL A 100 -34.40 23.88 -11.30
CA VAL A 100 -35.39 24.94 -11.11
C VAL A 100 -36.03 25.31 -12.45
N GLY A 101 -37.35 25.09 -12.55
CA GLY A 101 -38.14 25.42 -13.75
C GLY A 101 -38.31 24.26 -14.74
N LEU A 102 -37.72 23.09 -14.47
CA LEU A 102 -38.00 21.89 -15.26
C LEU A 102 -39.40 21.32 -14.93
N PRO A 103 -40.09 20.69 -15.90
CA PRO A 103 -41.34 19.99 -15.66
C PRO A 103 -41.20 18.83 -14.66
N GLU A 104 -42.23 18.62 -13.83
CA GLU A 104 -42.26 17.58 -12.79
C GLU A 104 -41.99 16.18 -13.35
N GLU A 105 -42.57 15.86 -14.51
CA GLU A 105 -42.41 14.60 -15.23
C GLU A 105 -40.94 14.30 -15.64
N ILE A 106 -40.13 15.35 -15.84
CA ILE A 106 -38.69 15.22 -16.08
C ILE A 106 -37.94 15.09 -14.76
N ILE A 107 -38.27 15.90 -13.76
CA ILE A 107 -37.61 15.89 -12.44
C ILE A 107 -37.73 14.50 -11.79
N GLU A 108 -38.89 13.84 -11.89
CA GLU A 108 -39.10 12.48 -11.37
C GLU A 108 -38.17 11.43 -11.99
N LEU A 109 -37.68 11.66 -13.21
CA LEU A 109 -36.78 10.75 -13.91
C LEU A 109 -35.31 10.95 -13.54
N LEU A 110 -34.94 12.09 -12.96
CA LEU A 110 -33.55 12.41 -12.62
C LEU A 110 -33.09 11.74 -11.31
N GLU A 111 -31.78 11.72 -11.10
CA GLU A 111 -31.15 11.40 -9.83
C GLU A 111 -31.59 12.38 -8.73
N PHE A 112 -31.68 11.96 -7.47
CA PHE A 112 -31.98 12.84 -6.33
C PHE A 112 -30.69 13.18 -5.58
N SER A 113 -30.42 14.47 -5.38
CA SER A 113 -29.35 14.95 -4.51
C SER A 113 -29.66 14.55 -3.06
N VAL A 114 -28.66 13.98 -2.38
CA VAL A 114 -28.76 13.57 -0.98
C VAL A 114 -27.73 14.32 -0.17
N SER A 115 -28.16 14.94 0.93
CA SER A 115 -27.29 15.66 1.86
C SER A 115 -27.93 15.67 3.24
N ASP A 116 -27.65 14.65 4.05
CA ASP A 116 -28.14 14.56 5.44
C ASP A 116 -27.27 13.60 6.25
N ALA A 117 -27.61 13.39 7.52
CA ALA A 117 -27.04 12.36 8.34
C ALA A 117 -27.65 11.00 8.03
N GLY A 118 -26.82 9.97 7.88
CA GLY A 118 -27.26 8.59 7.62
C GLY A 118 -26.50 7.55 8.44
N GLU A 119 -27.12 6.38 8.59
CA GLU A 119 -26.43 5.15 9.01
C GLU A 119 -25.73 4.56 7.78
N PHE A 120 -24.42 4.35 7.87
CA PHE A 120 -23.63 3.71 6.82
C PHE A 120 -23.31 2.29 7.26
N GLU A 121 -23.80 1.27 6.55
CA GLU A 121 -23.51 -0.13 6.83
C GLU A 121 -22.56 -0.66 5.77
N ARG A 122 -21.45 -1.27 6.20
CA ARG A 122 -20.63 -2.13 5.35
C ARG A 122 -20.83 -3.56 5.78
N VAL A 123 -21.23 -4.42 4.85
CA VAL A 123 -21.61 -5.80 5.12
C VAL A 123 -20.80 -6.73 4.23
N VAL A 124 -20.30 -7.80 4.82
CA VAL A 124 -19.53 -8.83 4.14
C VAL A 124 -20.24 -10.17 4.28
N SER A 125 -20.26 -10.94 3.19
CA SER A 125 -20.99 -12.21 3.12
C SER A 125 -20.04 -13.37 2.89
N CYS A 126 -20.12 -14.39 3.73
CA CYS A 126 -19.24 -15.55 3.65
C CYS A 126 -20.01 -16.75 3.05
N TYR A 127 -19.83 -17.05 1.76
CA TYR A 127 -20.70 -17.96 1.00
C TYR A 127 -20.64 -19.45 1.39
N THR A 128 -21.76 -20.18 1.24
CA THR A 128 -21.78 -21.65 1.48
C THR A 128 -20.99 -22.43 0.42
N GLY A 129 -20.55 -23.66 0.72
CA GLY A 129 -19.85 -24.52 -0.26
C GLY A 129 -18.32 -24.38 -0.29
N GLY A 130 -17.72 -23.99 0.83
CA GLY A 130 -16.27 -23.76 0.92
C GLY A 130 -15.85 -22.31 0.76
N PHE A 131 -16.76 -21.35 0.97
CA PHE A 131 -16.51 -19.91 0.82
C PHE A 131 -16.19 -19.52 -0.63
N VAL A 132 -16.72 -20.26 -1.61
CA VAL A 132 -16.63 -19.92 -3.03
C VAL A 132 -17.74 -18.93 -3.36
N ARG A 133 -17.34 -17.70 -3.68
CA ARG A 133 -18.25 -16.61 -4.06
C ARG A 133 -18.91 -16.88 -5.42
N PRO A 134 -20.21 -16.58 -5.59
CA PRO A 134 -20.85 -16.57 -6.90
C PRO A 134 -20.15 -15.59 -7.85
N ILE A 135 -19.99 -15.98 -9.11
CA ILE A 135 -19.43 -15.11 -10.16
C ILE A 135 -20.22 -13.80 -10.20
N GLY A 136 -19.53 -12.66 -10.08
CA GLY A 136 -20.12 -11.31 -10.16
C GLY A 136 -20.81 -10.79 -8.87
N ALA A 137 -20.86 -11.58 -7.78
CA ALA A 137 -21.22 -10.99 -6.47
C ALA A 137 -20.11 -10.02 -6.03
N PRO A 138 -20.33 -8.97 -5.22
CA PRO A 138 -19.27 -8.15 -4.60
C PRO A 138 -18.69 -8.80 -3.32
N ASP A 139 -17.45 -8.46 -2.93
CA ASP A 139 -16.81 -8.94 -1.68
C ASP A 139 -17.55 -8.38 -0.47
N GLU A 140 -17.80 -7.08 -0.54
CA GLU A 140 -18.48 -6.29 0.48
C GLU A 140 -19.53 -5.41 -0.18
N GLU A 141 -20.63 -5.18 0.54
CA GLU A 141 -21.70 -4.31 0.12
C GLU A 141 -21.86 -3.16 1.10
N CYS A 142 -21.98 -1.95 0.57
CA CYS A 142 -22.32 -0.79 1.37
C CYS A 142 -23.80 -0.48 1.27
N PHE A 143 -24.37 -0.01 2.36
CA PHE A 143 -25.73 0.48 2.43
C PHE A 143 -25.76 1.79 3.19
N VAL A 144 -26.63 2.70 2.76
CA VAL A 144 -26.92 3.92 3.52
C VAL A 144 -28.39 3.89 3.87
N LYS A 145 -28.70 4.08 5.16
CA LYS A 145 -30.07 4.24 5.64
C LYS A 145 -30.32 5.67 6.09
N MET A 146 -31.32 6.29 5.47
CA MET A 146 -31.75 7.67 5.71
C MET A 146 -33.29 7.70 5.61
N ASP A 147 -33.96 8.37 6.55
CA ASP A 147 -35.42 8.49 6.59
C ASP A 147 -36.17 7.15 6.37
N GLU A 148 -35.75 6.11 7.09
CA GLU A 148 -36.27 4.73 6.99
C GLU A 148 -36.02 4.01 5.65
N LYS A 149 -35.53 4.71 4.62
CA LYS A 149 -35.15 4.14 3.34
C LYS A 149 -33.70 3.66 3.37
N ARG A 150 -33.46 2.45 2.84
CA ARG A 150 -32.13 1.83 2.74
C ARG A 150 -31.72 1.77 1.27
N TYR A 151 -30.60 2.38 0.94
CA TYR A 151 -29.99 2.40 -0.38
C TYR A 151 -28.81 1.45 -0.43
N ARG A 152 -28.59 0.74 -1.53
CA ARG A 152 -27.32 0.12 -1.86
C ARG A 152 -26.35 1.22 -2.28
N ALA A 153 -25.33 1.44 -1.48
CA ALA A 153 -24.39 2.54 -1.62
C ALA A 153 -23.11 2.09 -2.36
N PHE A 154 -22.59 2.97 -3.21
CA PHE A 154 -21.36 2.78 -3.96
C PHE A 154 -20.41 3.93 -3.60
N THR A 155 -19.22 3.57 -3.12
CA THR A 155 -18.23 4.51 -2.59
C THR A 155 -16.94 4.46 -3.42
N TYR A 156 -16.12 5.49 -3.28
CA TYR A 156 -14.79 5.62 -3.86
C TYR A 156 -13.93 6.50 -2.95
N GLY A 157 -12.65 6.68 -3.29
CA GLY A 157 -11.71 7.47 -2.49
C GLY A 157 -11.62 6.94 -1.05
N ARG A 158 -11.56 7.83 -0.05
CA ARG A 158 -11.45 7.42 1.37
C ARG A 158 -12.60 6.56 1.88
N ARG A 159 -13.80 6.69 1.31
CA ARG A 159 -14.96 5.90 1.72
C ARG A 159 -15.02 4.52 1.06
N ALA A 160 -14.08 4.20 0.18
CA ALA A 160 -13.94 2.86 -0.39
C ALA A 160 -13.68 1.80 0.71
N GLU A 161 -13.01 2.17 1.81
CA GLU A 161 -12.70 1.30 2.94
C GLU A 161 -13.40 1.72 4.26
N LEU A 162 -14.29 2.72 4.22
CA LEU A 162 -14.99 3.19 5.43
C LEU A 162 -15.81 2.05 6.07
N GLN A 163 -15.60 1.82 7.36
CA GLN A 163 -16.33 0.84 8.15
C GLN A 163 -17.78 1.26 8.43
N THR A 164 -18.58 0.37 9.01
CA THR A 164 -19.95 0.68 9.46
C THR A 164 -19.96 1.85 10.45
N LYS A 165 -20.91 2.76 10.30
CA LYS A 165 -21.12 3.93 11.16
C LYS A 165 -22.60 4.14 11.46
N ASP A 166 -22.90 4.35 12.75
CA ASP A 166 -24.26 4.60 13.24
C ASP A 166 -24.79 5.97 12.78
N ARG A 167 -23.91 6.97 12.57
CA ARG A 167 -24.33 8.29 12.10
C ARG A 167 -23.18 9.10 11.49
N ILE A 168 -23.21 9.30 10.17
CA ILE A 168 -22.25 10.14 9.45
C ILE A 168 -22.92 11.15 8.53
N SER A 169 -22.16 12.16 8.09
CA SER A 169 -22.61 13.13 7.09
C SER A 169 -22.53 12.51 5.70
N VAL A 170 -23.67 12.25 5.07
CA VAL A 170 -23.72 11.61 3.75
C VAL A 170 -24.10 12.64 2.70
N HIS A 171 -23.25 12.75 1.68
CA HIS A 171 -23.50 13.55 0.48
C HIS A 171 -23.45 12.65 -0.75
N GLY A 172 -24.32 12.88 -1.73
CA GLY A 172 -24.28 12.11 -2.96
C GLY A 172 -25.53 12.24 -3.82
N ILE A 173 -25.75 11.24 -4.68
CA ILE A 173 -26.94 11.14 -5.54
C ILE A 173 -27.55 9.75 -5.45
N SER A 174 -28.88 9.68 -5.53
CA SER A 174 -29.61 8.41 -5.53
C SER A 174 -30.58 8.26 -6.70
N ILE A 175 -30.72 7.04 -7.21
CA ILE A 175 -31.75 6.64 -8.18
C ILE A 175 -32.37 5.35 -7.68
N ASP A 176 -33.69 5.34 -7.48
CA ASP A 176 -34.43 4.21 -6.92
C ASP A 176 -33.85 3.73 -5.58
N ASP A 177 -33.14 2.60 -5.63
CA ASP A 177 -32.55 1.83 -4.56
C ASP A 177 -31.02 1.92 -4.49
N VAL A 178 -30.37 2.60 -5.44
CA VAL A 178 -28.90 2.76 -5.48
C VAL A 178 -28.49 4.20 -5.19
N MET A 179 -27.30 4.37 -4.61
CA MET A 179 -26.73 5.66 -4.26
C MET A 179 -25.23 5.70 -4.52
N ALA A 180 -24.73 6.77 -5.17
CA ALA A 180 -23.30 7.09 -5.18
C ALA A 180 -23.02 8.04 -4.02
N VAL A 181 -22.01 7.73 -3.22
CA VAL A 181 -21.66 8.48 -1.99
C VAL A 181 -20.34 9.20 -2.20
N SER A 182 -20.35 10.52 -1.97
CA SER A 182 -19.15 11.36 -2.00
C SER A 182 -18.13 10.90 -0.95
N PRO A 183 -16.82 10.97 -1.22
CA PRO A 183 -15.77 10.63 -0.25
C PRO A 183 -15.69 11.66 0.89
N ASP A 184 -16.16 12.88 0.65
CA ASP A 184 -16.03 14.00 1.56
C ASP A 184 -17.25 14.10 2.49
N PRO A 185 -17.04 14.17 3.81
CA PRO A 185 -18.14 14.34 4.77
C PRO A 185 -18.64 15.79 4.86
N VAL A 186 -17.94 16.73 4.22
CA VAL A 186 -18.24 18.16 4.26
C VAL A 186 -18.17 18.74 2.86
N LEU A 187 -19.28 19.28 2.34
CA LEU A 187 -19.29 20.00 1.07
C LEU A 187 -18.90 21.47 1.29
N ARG A 188 -17.83 21.91 0.62
CA ARG A 188 -17.32 23.30 0.70
C ARG A 188 -17.90 24.18 -0.41
N LYS A 189 -18.38 25.37 -0.05
CA LYS A 189 -18.80 26.46 -0.95
C LYS A 189 -18.22 27.79 -0.46
N GLY A 190 -16.93 28.02 -0.71
CA GLY A 190 -16.19 29.15 -0.13
C GLY A 190 -15.91 28.93 1.37
N LEU A 191 -16.41 29.84 2.22
CA LEU A 191 -16.39 29.71 3.69
C LEU A 191 -17.70 29.13 4.27
N LEU A 192 -18.64 28.73 3.40
CA LEU A 192 -19.83 27.98 3.78
C LEU A 192 -19.52 26.49 3.65
N ALA A 193 -19.89 25.71 4.66
CA ALA A 193 -19.76 24.26 4.66
C ALA A 193 -21.11 23.60 4.91
N GLU A 194 -21.39 22.50 4.24
CA GLU A 194 -22.58 21.68 4.46
C GLU A 194 -22.17 20.31 4.99
N SER A 195 -22.83 19.88 6.07
CA SER A 195 -22.64 18.56 6.68
C SER A 195 -23.84 18.20 7.56
N PHE A 196 -24.19 16.92 7.67
CA PHE A 196 -25.35 16.45 8.44
C PHE A 196 -26.66 17.19 8.10
N GLY A 197 -26.84 17.53 6.80
CA GLY A 197 -28.02 18.27 6.30
C GLY A 197 -28.09 19.73 6.75
N LYS A 198 -27.00 20.27 7.32
CA LYS A 198 -26.93 21.64 7.85
C LYS A 198 -25.80 22.43 7.20
N GLN A 199 -26.08 23.70 6.93
CA GLN A 199 -25.08 24.66 6.48
C GLN A 199 -24.52 25.46 7.65
N ARG A 200 -23.20 25.68 7.62
CA ARG A 200 -22.46 26.47 8.62
C ARG A 200 -21.50 27.43 7.93
N GLN A 201 -21.54 28.69 8.32
CA GLN A 201 -20.62 29.73 7.87
C GLN A 201 -19.41 29.82 8.81
N PHE A 202 -18.21 29.87 8.25
CA PHE A 202 -16.95 29.99 8.97
C PHE A 202 -16.33 31.38 8.80
N ALA A 203 -15.52 31.80 9.77
CA ALA A 203 -14.89 33.12 9.77
C ALA A 203 -13.59 33.16 8.94
N SER A 204 -12.91 32.02 8.77
CA SER A 204 -11.66 31.88 8.01
C SER A 204 -11.52 30.49 7.39
N GLU A 205 -10.58 30.34 6.45
CA GLU A 205 -10.26 29.02 5.87
C GLU A 205 -9.68 28.07 6.93
N GLU A 206 -8.83 28.57 7.84
CA GLU A 206 -8.24 27.78 8.92
C GLU A 206 -9.31 27.14 9.85
N GLU A 207 -10.38 27.88 10.18
CA GLU A 207 -11.49 27.34 10.99
C GLU A 207 -12.27 26.25 10.24
N LEU A 208 -12.48 26.45 8.94
CA LEU A 208 -13.15 25.48 8.08
C LEU A 208 -12.30 24.20 7.90
N ASP A 209 -11.02 24.35 7.62
CA ASP A 209 -10.10 23.22 7.44
C ASP A 209 -9.99 22.39 8.73
N SER A 210 -9.95 23.07 9.88
CA SER A 210 -10.00 22.40 11.20
C SER A 210 -11.31 21.62 11.41
N TYR A 211 -12.45 22.16 10.98
CA TYR A 211 -13.74 21.48 11.05
C TYR A 211 -13.81 20.26 10.12
N ILE A 212 -13.27 20.36 8.91
CA ILE A 212 -13.17 19.26 7.95
C ILE A 212 -12.29 18.15 8.54
N ALA A 213 -11.08 18.49 9.00
CA ALA A 213 -10.15 17.54 9.61
C ALA A 213 -10.77 16.80 10.80
N MET A 214 -11.49 17.52 11.68
CA MET A 214 -12.21 16.93 12.79
C MET A 214 -13.32 15.96 12.32
N THR A 215 -14.08 16.33 11.29
CA THR A 215 -15.17 15.47 10.77
C THR A 215 -14.62 14.23 10.07
N LEU A 216 -13.47 14.33 9.40
CA LEU A 216 -12.75 13.19 8.84
C LEU A 216 -12.26 12.24 9.94
N ALA A 217 -11.59 12.77 10.97
CA ALA A 217 -11.11 12.00 12.11
C ALA A 217 -12.26 11.29 12.89
N ASP A 218 -13.40 11.98 13.04
CA ASP A 218 -14.63 11.41 13.62
C ASP A 218 -15.09 10.16 12.82
N GLU A 219 -15.04 10.21 11.48
CA GLU A 219 -15.40 9.08 10.63
C GLU A 219 -14.37 7.96 10.64
N ASP A 220 -13.08 8.27 10.77
CA ASP A 220 -11.99 7.29 10.71
C ASP A 220 -11.78 6.52 12.03
N THR A 221 -12.40 6.96 13.13
CA THR A 221 -12.34 6.27 14.44
C THR A 221 -12.85 4.83 14.33
N LEU A 222 -12.26 3.84 14.99
CA LEU A 222 -12.74 2.44 14.90
C LEU A 222 -14.14 2.25 15.50
N GLY A 223 -14.94 1.39 14.84
CA GLY A 223 -16.28 1.04 15.28
C GLY A 223 -17.38 2.03 14.87
N PRO A 224 -18.64 1.76 15.27
CA PRO A 224 -19.79 2.41 14.67
C PRO A 224 -20.18 3.75 15.31
N ALA A 225 -19.71 4.08 16.51
CA ALA A 225 -20.09 5.31 17.23
C ALA A 225 -19.06 6.44 17.03
N VAL A 226 -19.53 7.62 16.62
CA VAL A 226 -18.73 8.86 16.67
C VAL A 226 -18.79 9.43 18.08
N VAL A 227 -17.82 9.09 18.94
CA VAL A 227 -17.74 9.64 20.30
C VAL A 227 -17.17 11.07 20.23
N ARG A 228 -18.05 12.08 20.18
CA ARG A 228 -17.64 13.47 20.40
C ARG A 228 -17.50 13.76 21.90
N GLY A 229 -16.26 13.83 22.40
CA GLY A 229 -15.98 14.37 23.73
C GLY A 229 -14.61 13.99 24.27
N SER A 230 -13.76 15.01 24.42
CA SER A 230 -12.41 15.04 25.00
C SER A 230 -12.25 14.32 26.35
N GLU A 231 -11.20 13.50 26.49
CA GLU A 231 -10.08 13.71 27.43
C GLU A 231 -9.16 12.47 27.51
N SER A 232 -7.86 12.74 27.63
CA SER A 232 -6.80 11.89 28.18
C SER A 232 -5.93 11.03 27.24
N LEU A 233 -4.64 11.09 27.56
CA LEU A 233 -3.49 10.43 26.97
C LEU A 233 -3.57 8.90 27.12
N ILE A 234 -3.30 8.21 26.00
CA ILE A 234 -3.19 6.75 25.78
C ILE A 234 -4.38 5.96 26.36
N ALA A 235 -5.45 5.85 25.56
CA ALA A 235 -6.63 5.05 25.89
C ALA A 235 -6.59 3.68 25.21
N GLU A 236 -7.04 2.64 25.90
CA GLU A 236 -7.47 1.36 25.31
C GLU A 236 -8.41 1.64 24.13
N SER A 237 -8.31 0.86 23.05
CA SER A 237 -9.28 0.98 21.95
C SER A 237 -10.68 0.67 22.47
N THR A 238 -11.58 1.64 22.46
CA THR A 238 -12.94 1.46 22.99
C THR A 238 -13.74 0.41 22.21
N TRP A 239 -13.31 0.05 21.00
CA TRP A 239 -13.99 -0.92 20.13
C TRP A 239 -13.32 -2.30 20.07
N THR A 240 -11.99 -2.37 19.98
CA THR A 240 -11.28 -3.63 19.71
C THR A 240 -10.57 -4.23 20.93
N GLU A 241 -10.52 -3.50 22.05
CA GLU A 241 -9.88 -3.91 23.31
C GLU A 241 -10.86 -3.86 24.49
N GLY A 242 -10.45 -4.39 25.64
CA GLY A 242 -11.23 -4.44 26.88
C GLY A 242 -12.20 -5.60 26.96
N ASN A 243 -13.18 -5.50 27.86
CA ASN A 243 -14.21 -6.52 28.04
C ASN A 243 -15.41 -6.24 27.13
N LYS A 244 -15.74 -7.18 26.24
CA LYS A 244 -16.89 -7.10 25.32
C LYS A 244 -17.94 -8.14 25.64
N ARG A 245 -19.20 -7.77 25.45
CA ARG A 245 -20.37 -8.64 25.65
C ARG A 245 -21.07 -8.90 24.32
N ILE A 246 -21.30 -10.17 24.03
CA ILE A 246 -22.05 -10.63 22.85
C ILE A 246 -23.42 -11.16 23.28
N LEU A 247 -24.50 -10.65 22.70
CA LEU A 247 -25.82 -11.24 22.82
C LEU A 247 -26.02 -12.31 21.73
N TYR A 248 -26.15 -13.58 22.12
CA TYR A 248 -26.19 -14.72 21.18
C TYR A 248 -27.60 -15.29 21.03
N LEU A 249 -28.32 -14.83 20.02
CA LEU A 249 -29.73 -15.16 19.78
C LEU A 249 -29.86 -16.44 18.95
N ARG A 250 -30.37 -17.51 19.57
CA ARG A 250 -30.72 -18.76 18.87
C ARG A 250 -32.19 -18.69 18.45
N VAL A 251 -32.45 -18.74 17.15
CA VAL A 251 -33.77 -18.45 16.58
C VAL A 251 -34.39 -19.67 15.90
N ARG A 252 -35.69 -19.84 16.09
CA ARG A 252 -36.52 -20.81 15.37
C ARG A 252 -37.71 -20.14 14.69
N PHE A 253 -38.18 -20.75 13.61
CA PHE A 253 -39.35 -20.32 12.85
C PHE A 253 -40.66 -20.85 13.45
N ALA A 254 -41.79 -20.22 13.12
CA ALA A 254 -43.09 -20.58 13.67
C ALA A 254 -43.55 -22.01 13.31
N ASP A 255 -43.07 -22.55 12.18
CA ASP A 255 -43.35 -23.91 11.70
C ASP A 255 -42.46 -24.99 12.32
N GLN A 256 -41.54 -24.61 13.21
CA GLN A 256 -40.63 -25.55 13.86
C GLN A 256 -41.14 -25.99 15.24
N ASP A 257 -40.70 -27.18 15.66
CA ASP A 257 -41.09 -27.73 16.96
C ASP A 257 -40.66 -26.81 18.13
N SER A 258 -41.46 -26.77 19.19
CA SER A 258 -41.19 -25.99 20.40
C SER A 258 -39.94 -26.43 21.19
N ALA A 259 -39.33 -27.57 20.86
CA ALA A 259 -38.04 -28.03 21.37
C ALA A 259 -36.90 -27.81 20.36
N TYR A 260 -37.18 -27.25 19.19
CA TYR A 260 -36.17 -27.01 18.16
C TYR A 260 -35.17 -25.93 18.59
N GLU A 261 -33.88 -26.23 18.44
CA GLU A 261 -32.79 -25.28 18.57
C GLU A 261 -31.91 -25.35 17.31
N PRO A 262 -31.52 -24.22 16.70
CA PRO A 262 -30.62 -24.23 15.54
C PRO A 262 -29.20 -24.70 15.93
N VAL A 263 -28.81 -24.48 17.18
CA VAL A 263 -27.61 -24.99 17.85
C VAL A 263 -27.95 -25.22 19.32
N SER A 264 -27.48 -26.32 19.91
CA SER A 264 -27.72 -26.59 21.32
C SER A 264 -26.98 -25.59 22.21
N LEU A 265 -27.52 -25.27 23.38
CA LEU A 265 -26.86 -24.34 24.32
C LEU A 265 -25.42 -24.78 24.66
N ALA A 266 -25.21 -26.06 24.95
CA ALA A 266 -23.89 -26.59 25.30
C ALA A 266 -22.88 -26.46 24.14
N MET A 267 -23.32 -26.68 22.91
CA MET A 267 -22.47 -26.51 21.73
C MET A 267 -22.15 -25.04 21.48
N ALA A 268 -23.16 -24.17 21.61
CA ALA A 268 -22.98 -22.72 21.45
C ALA A 268 -22.00 -22.16 22.49
N GLN A 269 -22.09 -22.60 23.74
CA GLN A 269 -21.13 -22.25 24.79
C GLN A 269 -19.72 -22.70 24.43
N SER A 270 -19.53 -23.99 24.10
CA SER A 270 -18.22 -24.51 23.72
C SER A 270 -17.58 -23.74 22.56
N HIS A 271 -18.35 -23.45 21.51
CA HIS A 271 -17.83 -22.71 20.36
C HIS A 271 -17.49 -21.25 20.70
N GLN A 272 -18.25 -20.62 21.58
CA GLN A 272 -17.99 -19.24 22.00
C GLN A 272 -16.84 -19.15 23.01
N ASP A 273 -16.60 -20.20 23.80
CA ASP A 273 -15.39 -20.34 24.61
C ASP A 273 -14.15 -20.43 23.71
N ASP A 274 -14.21 -21.19 22.61
CA ASP A 274 -13.13 -21.24 21.61
C ASP A 274 -12.88 -19.87 20.96
N VAL A 275 -13.95 -19.13 20.60
CA VAL A 275 -13.86 -17.77 20.05
C VAL A 275 -13.23 -16.82 21.08
N ALA A 276 -13.73 -16.81 22.31
CA ALA A 276 -13.21 -15.94 23.36
C ALA A 276 -11.72 -16.21 23.63
N GLU A 277 -11.31 -17.47 23.73
CA GLU A 277 -9.90 -17.82 23.99
C GLU A 277 -9.00 -17.49 22.81
N HIS A 278 -9.43 -17.75 21.57
CA HIS A 278 -8.67 -17.39 20.38
C HIS A 278 -8.39 -15.88 20.33
N TYR A 279 -9.43 -15.06 20.54
CA TYR A 279 -9.32 -13.61 20.52
C TYR A 279 -8.51 -13.07 21.69
N ARG A 280 -8.61 -13.69 22.88
CA ARG A 280 -7.79 -13.34 24.03
C ARG A 280 -6.30 -13.58 23.75
N ILE A 281 -5.93 -14.72 23.15
CA ILE A 281 -4.55 -15.01 22.75
C ILE A 281 -4.09 -14.07 21.63
N ALA A 282 -4.91 -13.90 20.60
CA ALA A 282 -4.57 -13.12 19.43
C ALA A 282 -4.37 -11.63 19.70
N SER A 283 -5.14 -11.09 20.64
CA SER A 283 -5.04 -9.70 21.12
C SER A 283 -3.98 -9.52 22.22
N TYR A 284 -3.20 -10.56 22.53
CA TYR A 284 -2.21 -10.52 23.62
C TYR A 284 -2.82 -10.19 24.99
N GLY A 285 -4.05 -10.65 25.22
CA GLY A 285 -4.82 -10.42 26.44
C GLY A 285 -5.55 -9.09 26.49
N LYS A 286 -5.47 -8.27 25.44
CA LYS A 286 -6.13 -6.95 25.38
C LYS A 286 -7.65 -7.04 25.21
N LEU A 287 -8.15 -8.09 24.55
CA LEU A 287 -9.58 -8.31 24.35
C LEU A 287 -10.05 -9.53 25.14
N ASN A 288 -11.13 -9.34 25.90
CA ASN A 288 -11.85 -10.40 26.58
C ASN A 288 -13.32 -10.38 26.15
N VAL A 289 -13.87 -11.54 25.80
CA VAL A 289 -15.23 -11.66 25.25
C VAL A 289 -16.09 -12.52 26.16
N ILE A 290 -17.27 -12.02 26.52
CA ILE A 290 -18.27 -12.74 27.31
C ILE A 290 -19.55 -12.86 26.50
N THR A 291 -19.98 -14.08 26.22
CA THR A 291 -21.21 -14.33 25.47
C THR A 291 -22.38 -14.63 26.41
N VAL A 292 -23.49 -13.93 26.21
CA VAL A 292 -24.76 -14.15 26.91
C VAL A 292 -25.70 -14.92 26.00
N PHE A 293 -26.27 -16.01 26.52
CA PHE A 293 -27.15 -16.92 25.79
C PHE A 293 -28.59 -16.83 26.31
N PRO A 294 -29.45 -16.06 25.66
CA PRO A 294 -30.89 -16.11 25.89
C PRO A 294 -31.52 -17.48 25.64
N ASP A 295 -32.76 -17.60 26.09
CA ASP A 295 -33.65 -18.68 25.64
C ASP A 295 -33.87 -18.58 24.12
N VAL A 296 -34.27 -19.69 23.50
CA VAL A 296 -34.54 -19.73 22.06
C VAL A 296 -35.69 -18.79 21.70
N ILE A 297 -35.43 -17.90 20.74
CA ILE A 297 -36.39 -16.92 20.22
C ILE A 297 -37.26 -17.58 19.16
N THR A 298 -38.58 -17.42 19.26
CA THR A 298 -39.53 -17.93 18.27
C THR A 298 -40.01 -16.78 17.41
N LEU A 299 -39.80 -16.88 16.09
CA LEU A 299 -40.32 -15.93 15.12
C LEU A 299 -41.82 -16.14 14.86
N ALA A 300 -42.47 -15.11 14.35
CA ALA A 300 -43.89 -15.07 14.06
C ALA A 300 -44.26 -15.74 12.74
N GLU A 301 -43.38 -15.71 11.72
CA GLU A 301 -43.64 -16.33 10.43
C GLU A 301 -42.95 -17.69 10.29
N ASN A 302 -43.50 -18.52 9.41
CA ASN A 302 -42.84 -19.73 8.95
C ASN A 302 -41.61 -19.35 8.12
N LYS A 303 -40.64 -20.25 8.02
CA LYS A 303 -39.40 -20.03 7.26
C LYS A 303 -39.63 -19.49 5.84
N SER A 304 -40.63 -20.02 5.13
CA SER A 304 -40.96 -19.60 3.76
C SER A 304 -41.37 -18.14 3.63
N GLY A 305 -41.90 -17.52 4.69
CA GLY A 305 -42.25 -16.09 4.72
C GLY A 305 -41.02 -15.20 4.58
N TYR A 306 -39.91 -15.58 5.22
CA TYR A 306 -38.67 -14.80 5.18
C TYR A 306 -37.85 -15.01 3.91
N VAL A 307 -37.96 -16.16 3.24
CA VAL A 307 -37.18 -16.43 2.01
C VAL A 307 -37.44 -15.36 0.93
N GLY A 308 -38.68 -14.90 0.78
CA GLY A 308 -39.04 -13.85 -0.19
C GLY A 308 -38.82 -12.42 0.29
N GLN A 309 -38.62 -12.20 1.60
CA GLN A 309 -38.51 -10.87 2.22
C GLN A 309 -37.07 -10.53 2.64
N GLY A 310 -36.19 -11.53 2.67
CA GLY A 310 -34.77 -11.37 2.93
C GLY A 310 -34.37 -11.50 4.39
N LEU A 311 -33.06 -11.62 4.60
CA LEU A 311 -32.47 -11.82 5.92
C LEU A 311 -32.71 -10.64 6.87
N GLY A 312 -32.66 -9.41 6.36
CA GLY A 312 -32.82 -8.19 7.16
C GLY A 312 -34.08 -8.21 8.01
N LYS A 313 -35.23 -8.54 7.39
CA LYS A 313 -36.51 -8.66 8.10
C LYS A 313 -36.46 -9.70 9.22
N MET A 314 -35.88 -10.87 8.96
CA MET A 314 -35.77 -11.95 9.94
C MET A 314 -34.94 -11.50 11.16
N MET A 315 -33.81 -10.83 10.91
CA MET A 315 -32.94 -10.31 11.96
C MET A 315 -33.61 -9.20 12.77
N ASP A 316 -34.33 -8.29 12.12
CA ASP A 316 -35.06 -7.21 12.80
C ASP A 316 -36.10 -7.79 13.76
N GLU A 317 -36.92 -8.73 13.28
CA GLU A 317 -37.93 -9.40 14.09
C GLU A 317 -37.33 -10.21 15.25
N ALA A 318 -36.22 -10.91 15.01
CA ALA A 318 -35.54 -11.67 16.06
C ALA A 318 -35.09 -10.78 17.22
N ARG A 319 -34.59 -9.56 16.94
CA ARG A 319 -34.20 -8.59 17.97
C ARG A 319 -35.41 -8.09 18.75
N ASP A 320 -36.49 -7.73 18.06
CA ASP A 320 -37.72 -7.26 18.69
C ASP A 320 -38.34 -8.34 19.58
N ALA A 321 -38.39 -9.58 19.11
CA ALA A 321 -38.87 -10.73 19.87
C ALA A 321 -37.99 -11.04 21.09
N ALA A 322 -36.66 -10.88 20.97
CA ALA A 322 -35.74 -11.04 22.09
C ALA A 322 -35.98 -9.98 23.19
N ILE A 323 -36.16 -8.72 22.82
CA ILE A 323 -36.49 -7.62 23.75
C ILE A 323 -37.77 -7.95 24.53
N ILE A 324 -38.84 -8.33 23.82
CA ILE A 324 -40.14 -8.64 24.42
C ILE A 324 -40.04 -9.84 25.37
N LEU A 325 -39.37 -10.91 24.94
CA LEU A 325 -39.22 -12.12 25.77
C LEU A 325 -38.36 -11.86 27.01
N GLY A 326 -37.26 -11.13 26.86
CA GLY A 326 -36.42 -10.70 27.98
C GLY A 326 -37.20 -9.90 29.02
N GLN A 327 -37.93 -8.87 28.57
CA GLN A 327 -38.79 -8.06 29.43
C GLN A 327 -39.84 -8.90 30.18
N SER A 328 -40.45 -9.88 29.53
CA SER A 328 -41.42 -10.79 30.17
C SER A 328 -40.82 -11.65 31.29
N LYS A 329 -39.50 -11.84 31.27
CA LYS A 329 -38.72 -12.62 32.25
C LYS A 329 -37.98 -11.74 33.27
N GLY A 330 -38.07 -10.41 33.16
CA GLY A 330 -37.28 -9.49 33.98
C GLY A 330 -35.78 -9.54 33.67
N LEU A 331 -35.40 -9.92 32.45
CA LEU A 331 -34.02 -9.97 31.96
C LEU A 331 -33.82 -8.92 30.85
N ASP A 332 -32.59 -8.48 30.66
CA ASP A 332 -32.24 -7.52 29.61
C ASP A 332 -31.61 -8.22 28.40
N TRP A 333 -32.41 -8.40 27.35
CA TRP A 333 -32.00 -8.92 26.05
C TRP A 333 -32.14 -7.87 24.95
N ASP A 334 -32.08 -6.59 25.32
CA ASP A 334 -31.98 -5.50 24.36
C ASP A 334 -30.57 -5.45 23.79
N TYR A 335 -30.44 -5.79 22.51
CA TYR A 335 -29.16 -5.83 21.81
C TYR A 335 -28.38 -4.50 21.87
N ARG A 336 -29.06 -3.37 22.13
CA ARG A 336 -28.42 -2.05 22.27
C ARG A 336 -27.60 -1.92 23.54
N ASN A 337 -27.83 -2.79 24.53
CA ASN A 337 -27.09 -2.83 25.81
C ASN A 337 -25.90 -3.82 25.78
N TYR A 338 -25.55 -4.30 24.58
CA TYR A 338 -24.42 -5.18 24.32
C TYR A 338 -23.49 -4.53 23.28
N ASP A 339 -22.22 -4.90 23.31
CA ASP A 339 -21.24 -4.41 22.34
C ASP A 339 -21.51 -5.02 20.96
N PHE A 340 -21.84 -6.32 20.94
CA PHE A 340 -22.16 -7.08 19.73
C PHE A 340 -23.38 -7.97 19.94
N TYR A 341 -23.99 -8.38 18.83
CA TYR A 341 -25.02 -9.42 18.85
C TYR A 341 -24.93 -10.28 17.60
N THR A 342 -25.20 -11.57 17.80
CA THR A 342 -25.14 -12.59 16.77
C THR A 342 -26.45 -13.35 16.74
N ILE A 343 -27.01 -13.55 15.54
CA ILE A 343 -28.26 -14.29 15.35
C ILE A 343 -27.94 -15.62 14.65
N ILE A 344 -28.44 -16.73 15.21
CA ILE A 344 -28.30 -18.07 14.64
C ILE A 344 -29.67 -18.56 14.19
N SER A 345 -29.78 -18.97 12.93
CA SER A 345 -31.01 -19.56 12.39
C SER A 345 -30.70 -20.74 11.47
N ASP A 346 -31.73 -21.48 11.05
CA ASP A 346 -31.55 -22.42 9.94
C ASP A 346 -31.18 -21.66 8.66
N GLY A 347 -30.36 -22.31 7.83
CA GLY A 347 -29.98 -21.79 6.52
C GLY A 347 -31.12 -21.78 5.51
N GLY A 348 -30.88 -21.27 4.30
CA GLY A 348 -31.90 -21.18 3.24
C GLY A 348 -32.68 -19.87 3.19
N ILE A 349 -32.34 -18.90 4.05
CA ILE A 349 -32.69 -17.48 3.89
C ILE A 349 -31.41 -16.79 3.41
N GLY A 350 -31.05 -17.02 2.14
CA GLY A 350 -29.78 -16.60 1.54
C GLY A 350 -28.77 -17.74 1.32
N GLY A 351 -27.66 -17.43 0.63
CA GLY A 351 -26.66 -18.39 0.13
C GLY A 351 -25.31 -18.39 0.87
N TYR A 352 -25.27 -17.97 2.12
CA TYR A 352 -24.03 -17.76 2.91
C TYR A 352 -23.97 -18.61 4.19
N ALA A 353 -22.78 -18.96 4.65
CA ALA A 353 -22.51 -19.59 5.93
C ALA A 353 -22.66 -18.59 7.09
N GLY A 354 -22.19 -17.36 6.89
CA GLY A 354 -22.36 -16.24 7.80
C GLY A 354 -22.32 -14.90 7.07
N ILE A 355 -22.68 -13.86 7.79
CA ILE A 355 -22.69 -12.47 7.32
C ILE A 355 -22.48 -11.55 8.51
N ALA A 356 -21.66 -10.52 8.34
CA ALA A 356 -21.32 -9.58 9.40
C ALA A 356 -21.23 -8.15 8.88
N GLN A 357 -21.45 -7.19 9.77
CA GLN A 357 -21.06 -5.81 9.54
C GLN A 357 -19.55 -5.66 9.77
N VAL A 358 -18.86 -5.01 8.84
CA VAL A 358 -17.46 -4.61 9.00
C VAL A 358 -17.40 -3.38 9.90
N GLY A 359 -16.75 -3.49 11.07
CA GLY A 359 -16.69 -2.45 12.09
C GLY A 359 -18.03 -2.12 12.74
N GLY A 360 -19.00 -3.04 12.67
CA GLY A 360 -20.34 -2.88 13.24
C GLY A 360 -20.71 -3.99 14.22
N ARG A 361 -21.89 -3.88 14.84
CA ARG A 361 -22.28 -4.73 15.99
C ARG A 361 -22.90 -6.08 15.60
N LYS A 362 -23.30 -6.21 14.33
CA LYS A 362 -24.27 -7.20 13.85
C LYS A 362 -23.58 -8.35 13.12
N SER A 363 -23.92 -9.58 13.48
CA SER A 363 -23.59 -10.78 12.70
C SER A 363 -24.75 -11.80 12.67
N HIS A 364 -24.75 -12.65 11.66
CA HIS A 364 -25.65 -13.80 11.55
C HIS A 364 -24.91 -15.03 11.05
N HIS A 365 -25.26 -16.19 11.60
CA HIS A 365 -24.74 -17.48 11.17
C HIS A 365 -25.85 -18.46 10.84
N GLN A 366 -25.63 -19.25 9.79
CA GLN A 366 -26.47 -20.40 9.52
C GLN A 366 -26.11 -21.58 10.41
N LYS A 367 -27.12 -22.40 10.70
CA LYS A 367 -26.96 -23.72 11.32
C LYS A 367 -25.84 -24.51 10.63
N GLY A 368 -24.91 -25.03 11.44
CA GLY A 368 -23.74 -25.77 10.98
C GLY A 368 -22.46 -24.92 10.88
N TYR A 369 -22.56 -23.60 10.98
CA TYR A 369 -21.45 -22.65 10.84
C TYR A 369 -21.27 -21.78 12.09
N THR A 370 -21.26 -22.41 13.27
CA THR A 370 -21.23 -21.72 14.57
C THR A 370 -19.92 -21.91 15.33
N SER A 371 -18.95 -22.63 14.76
CA SER A 371 -17.66 -22.92 15.37
C SER A 371 -16.68 -21.75 15.24
N LEU A 372 -15.51 -21.84 15.87
CA LEU A 372 -14.46 -20.81 15.79
C LEU A 372 -14.12 -20.43 14.34
N ARG A 373 -14.20 -21.40 13.41
CA ARG A 373 -13.97 -21.16 11.97
C ARG A 373 -14.81 -20.02 11.42
N THR A 374 -16.12 -20.07 11.63
CA THR A 374 -17.05 -19.08 11.06
C THR A 374 -17.36 -18.01 12.08
N SER A 375 -17.77 -18.37 13.30
CA SER A 375 -18.10 -17.37 14.31
C SER A 375 -16.89 -16.52 14.73
N GLY A 376 -15.67 -17.09 14.72
CA GLY A 376 -14.45 -16.31 14.93
C GLY A 376 -14.14 -15.40 13.74
N HIS A 377 -14.35 -15.85 12.50
CA HIS A 377 -14.16 -15.04 11.29
C HIS A 377 -15.13 -13.84 11.23
N GLU A 378 -16.41 -14.10 11.46
CA GLU A 378 -17.49 -13.10 11.42
C GLU A 378 -17.36 -12.08 12.56
N PHE A 379 -16.87 -12.51 13.72
CA PHE A 379 -16.53 -11.59 14.79
C PHE A 379 -15.36 -10.67 14.40
N GLY A 380 -14.44 -11.13 13.53
CA GLY A 380 -13.32 -10.33 13.04
C GLY A 380 -13.79 -9.19 12.15
N HIS A 381 -14.81 -9.45 11.34
CA HIS A 381 -15.53 -8.40 10.61
C HIS A 381 -16.16 -7.39 11.55
N ASN A 382 -16.85 -7.83 12.61
CA ASN A 382 -17.44 -6.90 13.59
C ASN A 382 -16.41 -5.97 14.25
N LEU A 383 -15.16 -6.42 14.40
CA LEU A 383 -14.06 -5.57 14.88
C LEU A 383 -13.49 -4.62 13.82
N GLY A 384 -13.69 -4.88 12.52
CA GLY A 384 -13.29 -3.99 11.44
C GLY A 384 -12.46 -4.60 10.32
N LEU A 385 -12.22 -5.91 10.34
CA LEU A 385 -11.39 -6.58 9.33
C LEU A 385 -12.17 -6.97 8.08
N SER A 386 -11.54 -6.89 6.91
CA SER A 386 -12.03 -7.47 5.66
C SER A 386 -11.52 -8.91 5.46
N HIS A 387 -11.93 -9.58 4.39
CA HIS A 387 -11.33 -10.87 4.02
C HIS A 387 -9.82 -10.73 3.73
N ALA A 388 -9.09 -11.82 3.96
CA ALA A 388 -7.69 -11.95 3.58
C ALA A 388 -7.55 -12.71 2.25
N TYR A 389 -6.55 -12.33 1.48
CA TYR A 389 -6.38 -12.74 0.09
C TYR A 389 -5.05 -13.45 -0.14
N TYR A 390 -4.93 -14.09 -1.29
CA TYR A 390 -3.67 -14.60 -1.79
C TYR A 390 -3.37 -13.97 -3.14
N ASN A 391 -2.12 -13.54 -3.33
CA ASN A 391 -1.69 -12.95 -4.59
C ASN A 391 -1.32 -14.06 -5.58
N TYR A 392 -2.18 -14.28 -6.57
CA TYR A 392 -1.97 -15.29 -7.61
C TYR A 392 -1.46 -14.63 -8.87
N THR A 393 -0.23 -14.96 -9.28
CA THR A 393 0.47 -14.33 -10.40
C THR A 393 0.64 -15.28 -11.57
N SER A 394 0.62 -14.76 -12.80
CA SER A 394 0.83 -15.57 -14.01
C SER A 394 2.30 -15.78 -14.35
N ASP A 395 3.19 -14.91 -13.85
CA ASP A 395 4.63 -14.98 -14.09
C ASP A 395 5.38 -15.77 -13.00
N LEU A 396 4.65 -16.39 -12.06
CA LEU A 396 5.20 -17.14 -10.93
C LEU A 396 6.18 -16.31 -10.10
N SER A 397 5.96 -15.01 -9.98
CA SER A 397 6.66 -14.16 -9.02
C SER A 397 5.77 -13.88 -7.80
N PRO A 398 6.34 -13.54 -6.63
CA PRO A 398 5.54 -13.26 -5.43
C PRO A 398 4.52 -12.12 -5.62
N ARG A 399 4.87 -11.08 -6.39
CA ARG A 399 4.04 -9.88 -6.60
C ARG A 399 3.43 -9.77 -8.00
N GLY A 400 4.15 -10.18 -9.04
CA GLY A 400 4.07 -9.70 -10.42
C GLY A 400 2.72 -9.73 -11.15
N SER A 401 2.73 -10.24 -12.37
CA SER A 401 1.65 -9.96 -13.32
C SER A 401 0.36 -10.68 -12.96
N THR A 402 -0.77 -9.95 -12.99
CA THR A 402 -2.10 -10.54 -12.84
C THR A 402 -2.40 -11.43 -14.04
N PRO A 403 -2.89 -12.67 -13.83
CA PRO A 403 -3.26 -13.56 -14.93
C PRO A 403 -4.34 -12.99 -15.84
N SER A 404 -4.31 -13.35 -17.12
CA SER A 404 -5.22 -12.86 -18.15
C SER A 404 -6.70 -13.20 -17.90
N ASN A 405 -6.99 -14.16 -17.02
CA ASN A 405 -8.35 -14.49 -16.58
C ASN A 405 -8.86 -13.58 -15.43
N GLY A 406 -8.08 -12.59 -15.01
CA GLY A 406 -8.42 -11.64 -13.95
C GLY A 406 -8.26 -12.18 -12.52
N ALA A 407 -7.78 -13.41 -12.33
CA ALA A 407 -7.70 -14.06 -11.01
C ALA A 407 -6.49 -13.61 -10.15
N GLY A 408 -6.08 -12.35 -10.24
CA GLY A 408 -4.87 -11.83 -9.56
C GLY A 408 -4.92 -11.88 -8.04
N LEU A 409 -6.12 -11.78 -7.46
CA LEU A 409 -6.35 -11.87 -6.02
C LEU A 409 -7.37 -12.97 -5.74
N ILE A 410 -6.95 -13.97 -4.96
CA ILE A 410 -7.83 -15.08 -4.55
C ILE A 410 -8.36 -14.79 -3.15
N GLU A 411 -9.65 -14.46 -3.09
CA GLU A 411 -10.43 -14.33 -1.85
C GLU A 411 -10.43 -15.66 -1.06
N TYR A 412 -10.36 -15.59 0.26
CA TYR A 412 -10.13 -16.77 1.13
C TYR A 412 -8.88 -17.58 0.75
N GLY A 413 -7.95 -16.92 0.07
CA GLY A 413 -6.73 -17.52 -0.41
C GLY A 413 -5.64 -17.55 0.65
N HIS A 414 -5.61 -16.61 1.60
CA HIS A 414 -4.59 -16.54 2.65
C HIS A 414 -4.66 -17.75 3.59
N ARG A 415 -3.75 -18.72 3.47
CA ARG A 415 -3.82 -19.97 4.23
C ARG A 415 -3.65 -19.82 5.75
N PHE A 416 -2.99 -18.76 6.17
CA PHE A 416 -2.59 -18.60 7.57
C PHE A 416 -3.41 -17.57 8.37
N SER A 417 -4.36 -16.85 7.76
CA SER A 417 -5.16 -15.80 8.41
C SER A 417 -6.52 -16.36 8.82
N LEU A 418 -7.05 -15.98 10.00
CA LEU A 418 -8.42 -16.33 10.37
C LEU A 418 -9.43 -15.69 9.41
N MET A 419 -9.11 -14.52 8.85
CA MET A 419 -9.92 -13.79 7.86
C MET A 419 -9.92 -14.44 6.46
N SER A 420 -9.46 -15.69 6.36
CA SER A 420 -9.45 -16.44 5.10
C SER A 420 -9.49 -17.96 5.30
N ALA A 421 -8.62 -18.48 6.18
CA ALA A 421 -8.23 -19.87 6.19
C ALA A 421 -9.35 -20.85 6.55
N GLN A 422 -9.42 -21.92 5.76
CA GLN A 422 -10.52 -22.87 5.71
C GLN A 422 -10.36 -24.07 6.67
N ASN A 423 -9.32 -24.10 7.50
CA ASN A 423 -8.93 -25.26 8.32
C ASN A 423 -8.73 -24.83 9.78
N GLY A 424 -9.68 -25.12 10.68
CA GLY A 424 -9.60 -24.64 12.07
C GLY A 424 -10.97 -24.38 12.68
N SER A 425 -11.58 -25.37 13.34
CA SER A 425 -12.93 -25.23 13.94
C SER A 425 -12.93 -24.94 15.43
N ASP A 426 -11.82 -25.14 16.12
CA ASP A 426 -11.72 -25.15 17.58
C ASP A 426 -10.26 -24.94 18.02
N MET A 427 -10.06 -24.60 19.30
CA MET A 427 -8.74 -24.33 19.87
C MET A 427 -7.82 -25.56 19.95
N SER A 428 -8.37 -26.77 19.77
CA SER A 428 -7.56 -27.99 19.74
C SER A 428 -6.92 -28.24 18.37
N ASN A 429 -7.30 -27.47 17.34
CA ASN A 429 -6.74 -27.62 16.02
C ASN A 429 -5.29 -27.09 15.99
N PRO A 430 -4.29 -27.94 15.77
CA PRO A 430 -2.89 -27.53 15.74
C PRO A 430 -2.50 -26.84 14.44
N ALA A 431 -3.43 -26.74 13.49
CA ALA A 431 -3.29 -25.92 12.30
C ALA A 431 -4.21 -24.68 12.32
N LEU A 432 -4.64 -24.25 13.51
CA LEU A 432 -5.53 -23.11 13.68
C LEU A 432 -4.88 -21.85 13.10
N PRO A 433 -5.54 -21.17 12.15
CA PRO A 433 -5.04 -19.92 11.60
C PRO A 433 -5.02 -18.83 12.67
N HIS A 434 -4.20 -17.80 12.44
CA HIS A 434 -4.02 -16.69 13.35
C HIS A 434 -4.06 -15.38 12.57
N PHE A 435 -4.54 -14.29 13.17
CA PHE A 435 -4.48 -12.95 12.57
C PHE A 435 -3.06 -12.54 12.16
N THR A 436 -2.93 -11.92 11.00
CA THR A 436 -1.69 -11.36 10.46
C THR A 436 -1.23 -10.16 11.29
N ALA A 437 0.03 -9.74 11.11
CA ALA A 437 0.53 -8.54 11.79
C ALA A 437 -0.26 -7.29 11.38
N HIS A 438 -0.60 -7.16 10.09
CA HIS A 438 -1.44 -6.09 9.57
C HIS A 438 -2.82 -6.09 10.19
N GLU A 439 -3.50 -7.25 10.22
CA GLU A 439 -4.83 -7.37 10.86
C GLU A 439 -4.79 -7.01 12.34
N LYS A 440 -3.76 -7.45 13.08
CA LYS A 440 -3.60 -7.09 14.50
C LYS A 440 -3.32 -5.61 14.70
N TRP A 441 -2.57 -4.97 13.81
CA TRP A 441 -2.31 -3.54 13.84
C TRP A 441 -3.58 -2.74 13.54
N SER A 442 -4.37 -3.14 12.54
CA SER A 442 -5.67 -2.53 12.22
C SER A 442 -6.68 -2.64 13.37
N LEU A 443 -6.44 -3.51 14.35
CA LEU A 443 -7.25 -3.70 15.55
C LEU A 443 -6.62 -3.10 16.82
N ASP A 444 -5.57 -2.29 16.69
CA ASP A 444 -4.79 -1.71 17.81
C ASP A 444 -4.08 -2.74 18.72
N TRP A 445 -4.10 -4.03 18.38
CA TRP A 445 -3.45 -5.07 19.19
C TRP A 445 -1.94 -5.07 19.04
N VAL A 446 -1.43 -4.71 17.87
CA VAL A 446 -0.03 -4.38 17.59
C VAL A 446 0.07 -2.86 17.49
N THR A 447 0.86 -2.26 18.37
CA THR A 447 1.03 -0.79 18.47
C THR A 447 2.39 -0.35 17.93
N ASP A 448 2.66 0.95 17.88
CA ASP A 448 3.95 1.50 17.42
C ASP A 448 5.18 0.98 18.20
N SER A 449 4.98 0.42 19.40
CA SER A 449 6.07 -0.24 20.14
C SER A 449 6.34 -1.70 19.73
N ASP A 450 5.40 -2.32 19.03
CA ASP A 450 5.42 -3.73 18.63
C ASP A 450 5.92 -3.93 17.19
N PHE A 451 6.03 -2.86 16.40
CA PHE A 451 6.57 -2.94 15.04
C PHE A 451 7.53 -1.80 14.75
N VAL A 452 8.25 -1.92 13.65
CA VAL A 452 9.12 -0.87 13.12
C VAL A 452 8.65 -0.55 11.71
N ASP A 453 8.49 0.74 11.43
CA ASP A 453 8.17 1.25 10.11
C ASP A 453 9.47 1.74 9.45
N ILE A 454 9.90 1.02 8.42
CA ILE A 454 11.11 1.33 7.67
C ILE A 454 10.66 2.00 6.38
N THR A 455 11.00 3.27 6.23
CA THR A 455 10.49 4.14 5.16
C THR A 455 11.60 4.82 4.37
N THR A 456 12.81 4.89 4.92
CA THR A 456 13.97 5.57 4.34
C THR A 456 15.23 4.70 4.40
N GLY A 457 16.22 4.99 3.55
CA GLY A 457 17.44 4.18 3.40
C GLY A 457 18.32 4.11 4.65
N ASP A 458 18.34 5.17 5.47
CA ASP A 458 19.05 5.24 6.76
C ASP A 458 18.49 4.29 7.83
N GLN A 459 17.28 3.76 7.59
CA GLN A 459 16.66 2.72 8.42
C GLN A 459 16.99 1.30 7.92
N SER A 460 17.84 1.13 6.91
CA SER A 460 18.34 -0.19 6.51
C SER A 460 19.18 -0.82 7.62
N GLY A 461 19.09 -2.14 7.78
CA GLY A 461 19.83 -2.86 8.80
C GLY A 461 19.21 -4.20 9.19
N THR A 462 19.75 -4.79 10.25
CA THR A 462 19.27 -6.07 10.79
C THR A 462 18.37 -5.86 11.99
N TYR A 463 17.16 -6.39 11.90
CA TYR A 463 16.10 -6.29 12.90
C TYR A 463 15.79 -7.66 13.49
N ARG A 464 15.71 -7.73 14.83
CA ARG A 464 15.30 -8.95 15.52
C ARG A 464 13.77 -9.02 15.61
N LEU A 465 13.18 -9.91 14.85
CA LEU A 465 11.73 -10.11 14.77
C LEU A 465 11.30 -11.32 15.63
N TYR A 466 10.57 -11.05 16.71
CA TYR A 466 10.02 -12.07 17.60
C TYR A 466 8.67 -12.59 17.08
N GLN A 467 8.31 -13.80 17.51
CA GLN A 467 7.07 -14.44 17.10
C GLN A 467 5.81 -13.61 17.45
N ASN A 468 4.90 -13.47 16.49
CA ASN A 468 3.71 -12.62 16.64
C ASN A 468 2.45 -13.38 17.12
N ASP A 469 2.55 -14.68 17.29
CA ASP A 469 1.44 -15.60 17.60
C ASP A 469 1.47 -16.12 19.04
N HIS A 470 2.32 -15.53 19.90
CA HIS A 470 2.36 -15.81 21.33
C HIS A 470 2.13 -14.54 22.17
N GLN A 471 1.22 -14.63 23.14
CA GLN A 471 0.80 -13.48 23.98
C GLN A 471 1.93 -12.92 24.85
N ASP A 472 2.75 -13.77 25.46
CA ASP A 472 3.75 -13.36 26.46
C ASP A 472 5.07 -12.85 25.85
N VAL A 473 5.14 -12.70 24.54
CA VAL A 473 6.34 -12.18 23.86
C VAL A 473 6.44 -10.68 24.04
N THR A 474 7.66 -10.21 24.29
CA THR A 474 7.98 -8.79 24.37
C THR A 474 9.03 -8.44 23.32
N GLY A 475 8.85 -7.32 22.63
CA GLY A 475 9.77 -6.85 21.59
C GLY A 475 9.09 -6.72 20.24
N LEU A 476 9.90 -6.53 19.20
CA LEU A 476 9.45 -6.31 17.83
C LEU A 476 8.75 -7.56 17.26
N ARG A 477 7.46 -7.47 16.94
CA ARG A 477 6.59 -8.54 16.42
C ARG A 477 6.28 -8.42 14.94
N ALA A 478 6.49 -7.24 14.35
CA ALA A 478 6.31 -7.01 12.93
C ALA A 478 7.33 -6.00 12.39
N ILE A 479 7.59 -6.09 11.09
CA ILE A 479 8.32 -5.05 10.34
C ILE A 479 7.41 -4.59 9.22
N ARG A 480 7.27 -3.28 9.04
CA ARG A 480 6.54 -2.67 7.94
C ARG A 480 7.52 -1.97 7.00
N ILE A 481 7.40 -2.24 5.70
CA ILE A 481 8.28 -1.69 4.66
C ILE A 481 7.46 -1.24 3.43
N PRO A 482 8.01 -0.40 2.54
CA PRO A 482 7.31 0.07 1.36
C PRO A 482 7.08 -1.06 0.35
N SER A 483 5.98 -0.97 -0.41
CA SER A 483 5.62 -1.95 -1.46
C SER A 483 5.04 -1.27 -2.71
N GLY A 484 5.44 -0.02 -2.98
CA GLY A 484 4.94 0.79 -4.09
C GLY A 484 3.65 1.56 -3.75
N GLY A 485 3.61 2.86 -4.06
CA GLY A 485 2.47 3.73 -3.72
C GLY A 485 2.42 4.19 -2.26
N LEU A 486 1.52 5.13 -1.96
CA LEU A 486 1.47 5.82 -0.65
C LEU A 486 0.98 4.89 0.48
N TYR A 487 -0.10 4.15 0.24
CA TYR A 487 -0.81 3.35 1.25
C TYR A 487 -0.43 1.86 1.26
N SER A 488 0.17 1.37 0.18
CA SER A 488 0.59 -0.02 0.10
C SER A 488 1.86 -0.26 0.90
N LYS A 489 1.84 -1.30 1.74
CA LYS A 489 2.99 -1.73 2.56
C LYS A 489 3.13 -3.26 2.53
N TYR A 490 4.37 -3.72 2.70
CA TYR A 490 4.60 -5.09 3.16
C TYR A 490 4.68 -5.15 4.67
N TRP A 491 4.09 -6.20 5.22
CA TRP A 491 4.06 -6.54 6.63
C TRP A 491 4.72 -7.90 6.83
N LEU A 492 5.87 -7.88 7.49
CA LEU A 492 6.68 -9.06 7.76
C LEU A 492 6.38 -9.56 9.17
N SER A 493 6.22 -10.87 9.32
CA SER A 493 5.99 -11.47 10.62
C SER A 493 6.62 -12.86 10.76
N TYR A 494 6.99 -13.20 11.99
CA TYR A 494 7.48 -14.52 12.36
C TYR A 494 6.44 -15.27 13.20
N ARG A 495 6.31 -16.58 12.99
CA ARG A 495 5.30 -17.42 13.67
C ARG A 495 5.89 -18.74 14.13
N THR A 496 5.49 -19.20 15.31
CA THR A 496 5.86 -20.54 15.82
C THR A 496 4.68 -21.41 16.27
N ALA A 497 3.48 -20.83 16.39
CA ALA A 497 2.25 -21.51 16.74
C ALA A 497 1.71 -22.33 15.55
N TRP A 498 2.46 -23.37 15.17
CA TRP A 498 2.08 -24.41 14.22
C TRP A 498 2.83 -25.74 14.46
N ARG A 499 3.37 -25.94 15.67
CA ARG A 499 4.08 -27.17 16.07
C ARG A 499 3.10 -28.30 16.39
N ARG A 500 3.38 -29.54 15.94
CA ARG A 500 2.73 -30.77 16.42
C ARG A 500 3.76 -31.75 17.03
N PRO A 501 3.36 -32.44 18.12
CA PRO A 501 3.87 -33.77 18.48
C PRO A 501 3.19 -34.94 17.74
N ASN A 502 2.18 -34.72 16.88
CA ASN A 502 1.38 -35.81 16.26
C ASN A 502 0.82 -35.53 14.84
N ARG A 503 1.65 -34.97 13.94
CA ARG A 503 1.60 -35.16 12.46
C ARG A 503 3.06 -35.30 12.01
N ASN A 504 3.27 -35.97 10.88
CA ASN A 504 4.61 -36.24 10.34
C ASN A 504 5.35 -35.04 9.72
N SER A 505 4.90 -33.79 9.93
CA SER A 505 5.72 -32.61 9.62
C SER A 505 5.13 -31.36 10.28
N ASP A 506 5.93 -30.67 11.08
CA ASP A 506 5.73 -29.26 11.39
C ASP A 506 5.73 -28.46 10.07
N ASN A 507 5.16 -27.25 10.06
CA ASN A 507 5.41 -26.34 8.93
C ASN A 507 6.82 -25.76 9.10
N ASP A 508 7.81 -26.49 8.60
CA ASP A 508 9.22 -26.12 8.70
C ASP A 508 9.52 -24.78 8.01
N PHE A 509 8.75 -24.40 6.99
CA PHE A 509 8.88 -23.10 6.32
C PHE A 509 8.50 -21.94 7.25
N LEU A 510 7.37 -22.04 7.95
CA LEU A 510 6.97 -21.03 8.95
C LEU A 510 7.96 -20.96 10.11
N LEU A 511 8.46 -22.10 10.57
CA LEU A 511 9.42 -22.14 11.67
C LEU A 511 10.78 -21.56 11.29
N ASN A 512 11.17 -21.62 10.02
CA ASN A 512 12.48 -21.20 9.53
C ASN A 512 12.40 -20.04 8.52
N GLY A 513 11.32 -19.25 8.57
CA GLY A 513 11.10 -18.17 7.63
C GLY A 513 10.13 -17.12 8.15
N ILE A 514 9.95 -16.05 7.37
CA ILE A 514 9.03 -14.96 7.67
C ILE A 514 7.88 -14.95 6.67
N LEU A 515 6.67 -14.64 7.15
CA LEU A 515 5.51 -14.41 6.30
C LEU A 515 5.54 -12.99 5.74
N PHE A 516 5.26 -12.89 4.44
CA PHE A 516 5.03 -11.63 3.74
C PHE A 516 3.54 -11.40 3.51
N ASN A 517 3.02 -10.32 4.08
CA ASN A 517 1.69 -9.82 3.81
C ASN A 517 1.77 -8.50 3.08
N TRP A 518 0.99 -8.35 2.03
CA TRP A 518 0.86 -7.11 1.28
C TRP A 518 -0.50 -6.47 1.58
N SER A 519 -0.50 -5.18 1.94
CA SER A 519 -1.72 -4.47 2.35
C SER A 519 -2.61 -3.99 1.19
N GLY A 520 -2.24 -4.34 -0.05
CA GLY A 520 -2.93 -3.88 -1.26
C GLY A 520 -2.83 -2.37 -1.48
N SER A 521 -3.44 -1.86 -2.55
CA SER A 521 -3.35 -0.44 -2.95
C SER A 521 -4.15 0.51 -2.05
N GLY A 522 -5.22 0.02 -1.41
CA GLY A 522 -6.05 0.78 -0.46
C GLY A 522 -5.55 0.77 0.99
N GLY A 523 -4.74 -0.22 1.37
CA GLY A 523 -4.17 -0.37 2.71
C GLY A 523 -4.99 -1.22 3.68
N GLY A 524 -6.23 -1.59 3.32
CA GLY A 524 -7.18 -2.29 4.21
C GLY A 524 -7.22 -3.82 4.15
N THR A 525 -6.58 -4.49 3.19
CA THR A 525 -6.64 -5.96 3.04
C THR A 525 -5.34 -6.65 3.44
N SER A 526 -5.39 -7.91 3.91
CA SER A 526 -4.17 -8.70 4.18
C SER A 526 -3.99 -9.74 3.07
N THR A 527 -3.00 -9.55 2.20
CA THR A 527 -2.74 -10.45 1.06
C THR A 527 -1.46 -11.25 1.26
N LEU A 528 -1.55 -12.57 1.29
CA LEU A 528 -0.38 -13.46 1.35
C LEU A 528 0.37 -13.39 0.03
N LEU A 529 1.67 -13.10 0.09
CA LEU A 529 2.59 -13.33 -1.02
C LEU A 529 3.26 -14.69 -0.85
N ASP A 530 3.38 -15.41 -1.95
CA ASP A 530 4.13 -16.66 -2.00
C ASP A 530 5.60 -16.37 -2.32
N MET A 531 6.49 -16.67 -1.38
CA MET A 531 7.94 -16.51 -1.57
C MET A 531 8.61 -17.76 -2.13
N THR A 532 7.83 -18.80 -2.42
CA THR A 532 8.26 -20.01 -3.12
C THR A 532 7.34 -20.33 -4.31
N PRO A 533 7.02 -19.39 -5.23
CA PRO A 533 5.99 -19.57 -6.26
C PRO A 533 6.28 -20.65 -7.33
N TYR A 534 7.38 -21.41 -7.17
CA TYR A 534 7.83 -22.49 -8.03
C TYR A 534 7.80 -23.88 -7.37
N SER A 535 7.42 -24.00 -6.10
CA SER A 535 7.34 -25.29 -5.41
C SER A 535 6.09 -26.08 -5.81
N ASP A 536 6.13 -27.38 -5.55
CA ASP A 536 4.97 -28.28 -5.56
C ASP A 536 4.85 -29.08 -4.25
N GLU A 537 5.59 -28.67 -3.21
CA GLU A 537 5.80 -29.39 -1.94
C GLU A 537 4.58 -29.27 -1.00
N GLY A 538 3.48 -29.87 -1.41
CA GLY A 538 2.25 -29.94 -0.64
C GLY A 538 1.08 -30.57 -1.39
N SER A 539 1.15 -30.62 -2.72
CA SER A 539 0.12 -31.17 -3.61
C SER A 539 0.16 -32.70 -3.75
N LYS A 540 0.56 -33.45 -2.70
CA LYS A 540 0.51 -34.94 -2.73
C LYS A 540 -0.90 -35.54 -2.89
N GLY A 541 -1.94 -34.71 -3.05
CA GLY A 541 -3.32 -35.13 -3.30
C GLY A 541 -3.98 -34.52 -4.54
N SER A 542 -3.32 -33.63 -5.28
CA SER A 542 -3.79 -33.09 -6.55
C SER A 542 -2.91 -33.68 -7.64
N GLY A 543 -3.48 -34.37 -8.62
CA GLY A 543 -2.71 -34.93 -9.75
C GLY A 543 -2.09 -33.88 -10.68
N SER A 544 -1.81 -32.66 -10.19
CA SER A 544 -1.11 -31.63 -10.92
C SER A 544 0.39 -31.89 -10.86
N THR A 545 0.97 -32.26 -12.00
CA THR A 545 2.42 -32.27 -12.24
C THR A 545 2.93 -30.88 -12.66
N ALA A 546 2.13 -29.83 -12.49
CA ALA A 546 2.47 -28.46 -12.87
C ALA A 546 2.81 -27.67 -11.60
N ARG A 547 4.07 -27.25 -11.48
CA ARG A 547 4.52 -26.21 -10.54
C ARG A 547 3.75 -24.93 -10.86
N ASP A 548 2.98 -24.43 -9.90
CA ASP A 548 2.17 -23.22 -10.00
C ASP A 548 2.27 -22.43 -8.69
N ASN A 549 1.98 -21.13 -8.77
CA ASN A 549 1.88 -20.25 -7.62
C ASN A 549 0.52 -20.50 -6.93
N SER A 550 0.16 -21.75 -6.62
CA SER A 550 -1.08 -22.08 -5.91
C SER A 550 -0.83 -22.87 -4.62
N ASP A 551 0.39 -23.33 -4.41
CA ASP A 551 0.83 -23.80 -3.11
C ASP A 551 1.02 -22.60 -2.17
N LYS A 552 0.65 -22.81 -0.92
CA LYS A 552 0.55 -21.74 0.08
C LYS A 552 1.15 -22.18 1.39
N TRP A 553 1.79 -23.34 1.38
CA TRP A 553 2.24 -24.02 2.58
C TRP A 553 3.66 -23.59 2.94
N ASP A 554 4.45 -23.34 1.92
CA ASP A 554 5.85 -22.92 1.86
C ASP A 554 6.04 -21.45 1.50
N ALA A 555 4.95 -20.70 1.38
CA ALA A 555 4.94 -19.25 1.17
C ALA A 555 5.91 -18.40 2.03
N PRO A 556 6.32 -18.77 3.27
CA PRO A 556 7.32 -17.99 4.00
C PRO A 556 8.66 -17.84 3.27
N LEU A 557 9.25 -16.65 3.34
CA LEU A 557 10.64 -16.44 2.92
C LEU A 557 11.56 -17.10 3.95
N VAL A 558 12.21 -18.20 3.58
CA VAL A 558 13.08 -18.98 4.48
C VAL A 558 14.44 -18.32 4.71
N ILE A 559 15.06 -18.64 5.85
CA ILE A 559 16.39 -18.17 6.24
C ILE A 559 17.42 -18.46 5.13
N GLY A 560 18.22 -17.44 4.81
CA GLY A 560 19.25 -17.47 3.78
C GLY A 560 18.77 -17.01 2.40
N ARG A 561 17.45 -16.93 2.15
CA ARG A 561 16.91 -16.40 0.90
C ARG A 561 16.61 -14.92 0.98
N THR A 562 16.78 -14.23 -0.13
CA THR A 562 16.48 -12.80 -0.27
C THR A 562 15.30 -12.60 -1.22
N TYR A 563 14.30 -11.83 -0.79
CA TYR A 563 13.29 -11.27 -1.69
C TYR A 563 13.65 -9.82 -2.00
N THR A 564 13.63 -9.45 -3.28
CA THR A 564 13.84 -8.08 -3.77
C THR A 564 12.61 -7.60 -4.53
N ASP A 565 12.02 -6.49 -4.12
CA ASP A 565 11.03 -5.75 -4.93
C ASP A 565 11.74 -4.52 -5.54
N SER A 566 12.01 -4.61 -6.84
CA SER A 566 12.72 -3.58 -7.59
C SER A 566 11.89 -2.32 -7.82
N GLU A 567 10.56 -2.39 -7.78
CA GLU A 567 9.70 -1.20 -7.91
C GLU A 567 9.81 -0.32 -6.66
N SER A 568 9.88 -0.97 -5.49
CA SER A 568 10.00 -0.30 -4.20
C SER A 568 11.44 -0.13 -3.72
N ASN A 569 12.41 -0.66 -4.47
CA ASN A 569 13.84 -0.76 -4.09
C ASN A 569 14.04 -1.32 -2.68
N VAL A 570 13.28 -2.35 -2.31
CA VAL A 570 13.39 -2.99 -1.00
C VAL A 570 13.88 -4.42 -1.14
N SER A 571 14.80 -4.84 -0.27
CA SER A 571 15.17 -6.24 -0.12
C SER A 571 15.04 -6.70 1.33
N VAL A 572 14.75 -7.98 1.47
CA VAL A 572 14.52 -8.62 2.76
C VAL A 572 15.20 -9.98 2.76
N THR A 573 16.01 -10.23 3.79
CA THR A 573 16.74 -11.49 3.98
C THR A 573 16.64 -11.94 5.45
N PRO A 574 15.94 -13.03 5.78
CA PRO A 574 16.02 -13.64 7.10
C PRO A 574 17.38 -14.33 7.24
N ILE A 575 18.15 -13.98 8.28
CA ILE A 575 19.56 -14.40 8.43
C ILE A 575 19.70 -15.59 9.38
N ALA A 576 19.05 -15.52 10.54
CA ALA A 576 19.26 -16.49 11.60
C ALA A 576 18.07 -16.55 12.53
N ARG A 577 17.83 -17.72 13.12
CA ARG A 577 16.82 -17.92 14.18
C ARG A 577 17.49 -18.12 15.54
N GLY A 578 16.77 -17.78 16.60
CA GLY A 578 17.24 -18.02 17.96
C GLY A 578 16.16 -17.89 19.01
N GLY A 579 16.59 -17.92 20.28
CA GLY A 579 15.71 -17.81 21.44
C GLY A 579 15.09 -19.15 21.88
N THR A 580 14.27 -19.06 22.92
CA THR A 580 13.49 -20.17 23.47
C THR A 580 12.09 -19.67 23.75
N GLY A 581 11.08 -20.53 23.62
CA GLY A 581 9.69 -20.17 23.89
C GLY A 581 9.52 -19.47 25.25
N PRO A 582 8.81 -18.32 25.32
CA PRO A 582 8.08 -17.69 24.23
C PRO A 582 8.92 -16.74 23.35
N ASN A 583 10.12 -16.33 23.74
CA ASN A 583 10.91 -15.33 23.03
C ASN A 583 11.77 -15.91 21.88
N GLU A 584 11.16 -16.77 21.06
CA GLU A 584 11.77 -17.21 19.80
C GLU A 584 11.73 -16.05 18.78
N TYR A 585 12.81 -15.93 18.00
CA TYR A 585 13.00 -14.83 17.05
C TYR A 585 13.71 -15.28 15.77
N VAL A 586 13.58 -14.44 14.74
CA VAL A 586 14.39 -14.46 13.52
C VAL A 586 15.01 -13.07 13.32
N ASP A 587 16.31 -13.03 13.07
CA ASP A 587 17.01 -11.81 12.68
C ASP A 587 16.81 -11.62 11.17
N VAL A 588 16.30 -10.45 10.77
CA VAL A 588 15.92 -10.10 9.39
C VAL A 588 16.70 -8.89 8.95
N HIS A 589 17.47 -9.02 7.88
CA HIS A 589 18.09 -7.91 7.19
C HIS A 589 17.07 -7.25 6.27
N ILE A 590 16.94 -5.93 6.38
CA ILE A 590 16.11 -5.10 5.52
C ILE A 590 17.01 -4.06 4.88
N HIS A 591 16.90 -3.88 3.57
CA HIS A 591 17.56 -2.79 2.89
C HIS A 591 16.59 -2.01 2.00
N LEU A 592 16.65 -0.68 2.08
CA LEU A 592 15.95 0.25 1.20
C LEU A 592 16.98 1.06 0.41
N ALA A 593 17.08 0.78 -0.89
CA ALA A 593 18.02 1.48 -1.76
C ALA A 593 17.38 2.77 -2.31
N THR A 594 17.66 3.91 -1.68
CA THR A 594 17.31 5.24 -2.22
C THR A 594 18.55 5.94 -2.76
N GLY A 595 18.83 5.84 -4.06
CA GLY A 595 20.07 6.43 -4.59
C GLY A 595 20.26 6.37 -6.11
N THR A 596 21.37 6.94 -6.58
CA THR A 596 21.76 6.88 -7.99
C THR A 596 22.61 5.65 -8.23
N GLU A 597 22.27 4.88 -9.24
CA GLU A 597 22.97 3.63 -9.55
C GLU A 597 24.15 3.86 -10.51
N VAL A 598 25.30 3.27 -10.19
CA VAL A 598 26.54 3.28 -10.98
C VAL A 598 26.96 1.85 -11.25
N SER A 599 27.17 1.48 -12.52
CA SER A 599 27.61 0.14 -12.88
C SER A 599 29.08 -0.10 -12.50
N LEU A 600 29.36 -1.21 -11.82
CA LEU A 600 30.69 -1.73 -11.50
C LEU A 600 31.11 -2.87 -12.45
N LEU A 601 30.14 -3.68 -12.87
CA LEU A 601 30.28 -4.78 -13.83
C LEU A 601 29.12 -4.77 -14.82
N THR A 602 29.43 -5.03 -16.08
CA THR A 602 28.52 -5.12 -17.23
C THR A 602 28.71 -6.45 -17.95
N GLU A 603 27.78 -6.79 -18.84
CA GLU A 603 27.84 -7.97 -19.69
C GLU A 603 29.05 -7.99 -20.65
N ASN A 604 29.75 -6.86 -20.81
CA ASN A 604 30.91 -6.75 -21.70
C ASN A 604 32.24 -6.89 -20.98
N ASP A 605 32.24 -7.11 -19.66
CA ASP A 605 33.48 -7.31 -18.92
C ASP A 605 34.07 -8.69 -19.17
N ALA A 606 35.39 -8.79 -19.05
CA ALA A 606 36.10 -10.04 -19.25
C ALA A 606 35.94 -10.96 -18.03
N CYS A 607 35.87 -12.27 -18.28
CA CYS A 607 35.85 -13.27 -17.24
C CYS A 607 36.77 -14.45 -17.58
N THR A 608 37.16 -15.16 -16.54
CA THR A 608 37.83 -16.47 -16.59
C THR A 608 36.89 -17.51 -16.00
N ALA A 609 36.91 -18.73 -16.55
CA ALA A 609 36.10 -19.83 -16.04
C ALA A 609 36.83 -21.17 -16.08
N THR A 610 36.44 -22.08 -15.19
CA THR A 610 36.89 -23.48 -15.17
C THR A 610 35.76 -24.40 -14.74
N VAL A 611 35.81 -25.66 -15.20
CA VAL A 611 34.97 -26.73 -14.66
C VAL A 611 35.83 -27.43 -13.60
N PRO A 612 35.52 -27.30 -12.31
CA PRO A 612 36.37 -27.82 -11.24
C PRO A 612 36.42 -29.36 -11.25
N ASP A 613 37.52 -29.91 -10.73
CA ASP A 613 37.67 -31.33 -10.45
C ASP A 613 38.21 -31.58 -9.03
N SER A 614 38.12 -32.84 -8.58
CA SER A 614 38.60 -33.27 -7.25
C SER A 614 40.09 -33.03 -6.95
N GLN A 615 40.91 -32.70 -7.97
CA GLN A 615 42.35 -32.44 -7.80
C GLN A 615 42.67 -30.95 -7.76
N THR A 616 41.84 -30.12 -8.39
CA THR A 616 42.04 -28.69 -8.58
C THR A 616 41.19 -27.82 -7.65
N ALA A 617 40.09 -28.34 -7.12
CA ALA A 617 39.22 -27.63 -6.18
C ALA A 617 39.53 -28.00 -4.72
N THR A 618 40.19 -27.10 -3.99
CA THR A 618 40.40 -27.22 -2.53
C THR A 618 39.73 -26.06 -1.80
N GLY A 619 38.52 -26.28 -1.29
CA GLY A 619 37.78 -25.27 -0.52
C GLY A 619 37.37 -24.04 -1.34
N THR A 620 37.32 -22.86 -0.70
CA THR A 620 36.84 -21.60 -1.29
C THR A 620 37.97 -20.64 -1.67
N ASP A 621 39.22 -21.08 -1.68
CA ASP A 621 40.39 -20.21 -1.95
C ASP A 621 40.29 -19.47 -3.29
N TRP A 622 39.63 -20.09 -4.28
CA TRP A 622 39.39 -19.52 -5.61
C TRP A 622 38.45 -18.31 -5.60
N THR A 623 37.76 -18.01 -4.50
CA THR A 623 36.87 -16.84 -4.37
C THR A 623 37.61 -15.59 -3.89
N ALA A 624 38.83 -15.74 -3.37
CA ALA A 624 39.61 -14.65 -2.80
C ALA A 624 40.19 -13.72 -3.88
N LEU A 625 40.44 -12.45 -3.50
CA LEU A 625 40.97 -11.43 -4.40
C LEU A 625 42.33 -11.81 -5.01
N ASP A 626 43.20 -12.42 -4.23
CA ASP A 626 44.60 -12.74 -4.58
C ASP A 626 44.81 -14.10 -5.26
N PHE A 627 43.74 -14.82 -5.56
CA PHE A 627 43.84 -16.10 -6.27
C PHE A 627 44.26 -15.91 -7.75
N ASP A 628 45.24 -16.71 -8.18
CA ASP A 628 45.74 -16.73 -9.56
C ASP A 628 44.93 -17.69 -10.43
N ASP A 629 44.06 -17.15 -11.26
CA ASP A 629 43.23 -17.87 -12.23
C ASP A 629 43.83 -17.89 -13.65
N SER A 630 45.07 -17.46 -13.84
CA SER A 630 45.71 -17.38 -15.17
C SER A 630 45.85 -18.74 -15.87
N ALA A 631 45.77 -19.84 -15.12
CA ALA A 631 45.80 -21.21 -15.64
C ALA A 631 44.42 -21.75 -16.05
N TRP A 632 43.33 -21.00 -15.87
CA TRP A 632 41.98 -21.46 -16.19
C TRP A 632 41.78 -21.55 -17.71
N PRO A 633 41.18 -22.65 -18.20
CA PRO A 633 41.18 -22.96 -19.64
C PRO A 633 40.18 -22.11 -20.45
N PHE A 634 39.22 -21.46 -19.80
CA PHE A 634 38.20 -20.66 -20.46
C PHE A 634 38.33 -19.19 -20.09
N SER A 635 38.29 -18.31 -21.08
CA SER A 635 38.32 -16.86 -20.90
C SER A 635 37.61 -16.17 -22.05
N GLY A 636 36.91 -15.06 -21.78
CA GLY A 636 36.18 -14.31 -22.80
C GLY A 636 35.33 -13.20 -22.19
N LEU A 637 34.35 -12.72 -22.95
CA LEU A 637 33.35 -11.77 -22.43
C LEU A 637 32.34 -12.50 -21.53
N LEU A 638 31.75 -11.78 -20.59
CA LEU A 638 30.77 -12.30 -19.65
C LEU A 638 29.56 -12.97 -20.33
N GLY A 639 29.06 -14.02 -19.68
CA GLY A 639 28.10 -14.96 -20.27
C GLY A 639 28.70 -16.34 -20.41
N VAL A 640 28.96 -17.00 -19.28
CA VAL A 640 29.55 -18.34 -19.26
C VAL A 640 28.42 -19.36 -19.36
N GLY A 641 28.48 -20.24 -20.35
CA GLY A 641 27.35 -21.11 -20.60
C GLY A 641 27.49 -22.06 -21.79
N TYR A 642 26.40 -22.75 -22.09
CA TYR A 642 26.17 -23.44 -23.35
C TYR A 642 24.67 -23.62 -23.56
N ASP A 643 24.27 -23.88 -24.79
CA ASP A 643 22.88 -24.22 -25.10
C ASP A 643 22.82 -25.13 -26.33
N THR A 644 22.06 -26.21 -26.22
CA THR A 644 21.83 -27.17 -27.31
C THR A 644 20.52 -26.92 -28.09
N ASN A 645 19.61 -26.13 -27.53
CA ASN A 645 18.32 -25.72 -28.08
C ASN A 645 18.33 -24.29 -28.65
N SER A 646 19.37 -23.51 -28.35
CA SER A 646 19.72 -22.19 -28.92
C SER A 646 19.00 -20.95 -28.36
N ASN A 647 18.33 -21.06 -27.22
CA ASN A 647 17.64 -19.98 -26.53
C ASN A 647 18.63 -18.94 -25.93
N TYR A 648 19.74 -19.39 -25.35
CA TYR A 648 20.69 -18.54 -24.62
C TYR A 648 21.82 -17.97 -25.49
N LEU A 649 21.94 -18.38 -26.75
CA LEU A 649 23.02 -17.95 -27.65
C LEU A 649 23.29 -16.44 -27.67
N PRO A 650 22.27 -15.54 -27.58
CA PRO A 650 22.51 -14.10 -27.52
C PRO A 650 23.29 -13.62 -26.28
N TYR A 651 23.35 -14.42 -25.23
CA TYR A 651 23.91 -14.07 -23.92
C TYR A 651 25.24 -14.78 -23.60
N LEU A 652 25.76 -15.61 -24.51
CA LEU A 652 26.98 -16.38 -24.28
C LEU A 652 28.24 -15.68 -24.82
N GLY A 653 29.22 -15.47 -23.95
CA GLY A 653 30.57 -15.01 -24.26
C GLY A 653 31.67 -16.05 -24.04
N VAL A 654 31.43 -17.07 -23.21
CA VAL A 654 32.35 -18.19 -22.93
C VAL A 654 31.61 -19.53 -23.00
N ASP A 655 32.05 -20.42 -23.89
CA ASP A 655 31.47 -21.76 -24.06
C ASP A 655 32.22 -22.81 -23.22
N VAL A 656 31.52 -23.37 -22.22
CA VAL A 656 32.05 -24.44 -21.33
C VAL A 656 31.52 -25.84 -21.66
N ARG A 657 30.72 -25.98 -22.74
CA ARG A 657 29.99 -27.21 -23.09
C ARG A 657 30.87 -28.45 -23.10
N SER A 658 32.05 -28.34 -23.70
CA SER A 658 32.94 -29.48 -23.93
C SER A 658 33.48 -30.09 -22.64
N ALA A 659 33.67 -29.27 -21.59
CA ALA A 659 34.14 -29.70 -20.30
C ALA A 659 32.98 -30.04 -19.35
N MET A 660 31.90 -29.27 -19.37
CA MET A 660 30.82 -29.39 -18.38
C MET A 660 29.77 -30.44 -18.77
N ARG A 661 29.23 -30.40 -19.99
CA ARG A 661 28.07 -31.21 -20.37
C ARG A 661 28.39 -32.71 -20.37
N ASN A 662 27.55 -33.48 -19.67
CA ASN A 662 27.67 -34.90 -19.32
C ASN A 662 28.83 -35.26 -18.37
N ASN A 663 29.55 -34.28 -17.81
CA ASN A 663 30.71 -34.53 -16.96
C ASN A 663 30.59 -33.88 -15.58
N SER A 664 30.03 -32.67 -15.50
CA SER A 664 29.95 -31.88 -14.25
C SER A 664 28.68 -31.01 -14.25
N GLU A 665 28.23 -30.66 -13.05
CA GLU A 665 27.13 -29.73 -12.77
C GLU A 665 27.63 -28.34 -12.33
N SER A 666 28.94 -28.18 -12.19
CA SER A 666 29.58 -27.02 -11.61
C SER A 666 30.49 -26.28 -12.59
N CYS A 667 30.49 -24.95 -12.50
CA CYS A 667 31.47 -24.10 -13.15
C CYS A 667 31.89 -22.96 -12.20
N TYR A 668 33.19 -22.74 -12.05
CA TYR A 668 33.73 -21.60 -11.31
C TYR A 668 34.08 -20.49 -12.28
N ILE A 669 33.67 -19.26 -11.94
CA ILE A 669 33.78 -18.08 -12.79
C ILE A 669 34.37 -16.94 -11.96
N ARG A 670 35.33 -16.19 -12.51
CA ARG A 670 35.89 -14.99 -11.89
C ARG A 670 35.81 -13.81 -12.85
N VAL A 671 35.40 -12.67 -12.32
CA VAL A 671 35.19 -11.42 -13.07
C VAL A 671 35.93 -10.29 -12.34
N PRO A 672 37.11 -9.90 -12.80
CA PRO A 672 37.84 -8.77 -12.21
C PRO A 672 37.19 -7.44 -12.59
N PHE A 673 37.19 -6.49 -11.66
CA PHE A 673 36.80 -5.10 -11.91
C PHE A 673 37.61 -4.12 -11.07
N THR A 674 37.53 -2.84 -11.40
CA THR A 674 38.32 -1.79 -10.73
C THR A 674 37.45 -0.65 -10.24
N ILE A 675 37.58 -0.30 -8.97
CA ILE A 675 37.02 0.92 -8.39
C ILE A 675 38.10 2.02 -8.45
N ASN A 676 37.88 3.01 -9.31
CA ASN A 676 38.78 4.14 -9.52
C ASN A 676 38.41 5.32 -8.62
N GLY A 677 39.33 6.29 -8.45
CA GLY A 677 39.15 7.45 -7.55
C GLY A 677 38.02 8.45 -7.89
N GLY A 678 37.15 8.14 -8.85
CA GLY A 678 35.91 8.89 -9.10
C GLY A 678 34.69 8.33 -8.35
N LEU A 679 34.86 7.22 -7.62
CA LEU A 679 33.85 6.58 -6.77
C LEU A 679 34.47 6.40 -5.38
N ASP A 680 34.01 7.17 -4.39
CA ASP A 680 34.41 6.93 -3.00
C ASP A 680 33.60 5.75 -2.45
N LEU A 681 34.28 4.80 -1.80
CA LEU A 681 33.61 3.66 -1.16
C LEU A 681 32.71 4.11 -0.02
N ALA A 682 33.02 5.24 0.63
CA ALA A 682 32.20 5.81 1.69
C ALA A 682 30.82 6.29 1.19
N ASP A 683 30.69 6.58 -0.11
CA ASP A 683 29.46 7.05 -0.71
C ASP A 683 28.57 5.90 -1.22
N ILE A 684 29.09 4.67 -1.26
CA ILE A 684 28.34 3.48 -1.70
C ILE A 684 27.48 2.99 -0.55
N SER A 685 26.17 3.15 -0.69
CA SER A 685 25.19 2.70 0.32
C SER A 685 24.64 1.31 0.05
N ALA A 686 24.72 0.84 -1.20
CA ALA A 686 24.22 -0.47 -1.56
C ALA A 686 24.98 -1.08 -2.74
N LEU A 687 24.90 -2.40 -2.86
CA LEU A 687 25.30 -3.14 -4.05
C LEU A 687 24.13 -3.92 -4.63
N LYS A 688 23.99 -3.88 -5.94
CA LYS A 688 22.98 -4.64 -6.69
C LYS A 688 23.67 -5.62 -7.62
N LEU A 689 23.52 -6.91 -7.35
CA LEU A 689 23.90 -7.99 -8.24
C LEU A 689 22.67 -8.36 -9.09
N ARG A 690 22.76 -8.21 -10.40
CA ARG A 690 21.73 -8.72 -11.32
C ARG A 690 22.24 -9.95 -12.03
N MET A 691 21.48 -11.04 -11.97
CA MET A 691 21.87 -12.32 -12.55
C MET A 691 20.90 -12.72 -13.65
N ARG A 692 21.43 -13.02 -14.83
CA ARG A 692 20.82 -13.98 -15.76
C ARG A 692 21.48 -15.32 -15.52
N TYR A 693 20.70 -16.30 -15.14
CA TYR A 693 21.22 -17.63 -14.81
C TYR A 693 20.20 -18.69 -15.16
N ASP A 694 20.70 -19.88 -15.52
CA ASP A 694 19.88 -21.02 -15.88
C ASP A 694 19.25 -21.65 -14.63
N ASP A 695 19.99 -22.51 -13.92
CA ASP A 695 19.47 -23.24 -12.77
C ASP A 695 19.78 -22.59 -11.41
N GLY A 696 21.05 -22.40 -11.07
CA GLY A 696 21.43 -21.87 -9.76
C GLY A 696 22.83 -21.28 -9.71
N PHE A 697 23.13 -20.56 -8.63
CA PHE A 697 24.45 -19.98 -8.41
C PHE A 697 24.74 -19.70 -6.94
N VAL A 698 26.03 -19.53 -6.63
CA VAL A 698 26.53 -18.89 -5.40
C VAL A 698 27.54 -17.82 -5.79
N ALA A 699 27.33 -16.58 -5.34
CA ALA A 699 28.16 -15.42 -5.67
C ALA A 699 28.97 -14.96 -4.45
N TYR A 700 30.23 -14.60 -4.71
CA TYR A 700 31.20 -14.12 -3.73
C TYR A 700 31.87 -12.84 -4.22
N LEU A 701 32.09 -11.89 -3.33
CA LEU A 701 32.85 -10.67 -3.59
C LEU A 701 34.09 -10.67 -2.71
N ASN A 702 35.27 -10.70 -3.33
CA ASN A 702 36.56 -10.75 -2.63
C ASN A 702 36.62 -11.81 -1.50
N GLY A 703 36.01 -12.99 -1.73
CA GLY A 703 35.95 -14.10 -0.78
C GLY A 703 34.75 -14.11 0.19
N VAL A 704 33.96 -13.03 0.24
CA VAL A 704 32.74 -12.96 1.06
C VAL A 704 31.55 -13.42 0.23
N LYS A 705 30.77 -14.40 0.72
CA LYS A 705 29.52 -14.82 0.06
C LYS A 705 28.50 -13.68 0.12
N ILE A 706 27.98 -13.27 -1.03
CA ILE A 706 27.09 -12.11 -1.15
C ILE A 706 25.66 -12.45 -1.63
N ALA A 707 25.48 -13.55 -2.36
CA ALA A 707 24.16 -14.04 -2.78
C ALA A 707 24.22 -15.51 -3.16
N GLU A 708 23.08 -16.20 -3.11
CA GLU A 708 22.88 -17.50 -3.73
C GLU A 708 21.42 -17.65 -4.15
N ASP A 709 21.17 -18.45 -5.17
CA ASP A 709 19.83 -18.93 -5.46
C ASP A 709 19.87 -20.34 -6.05
N ASN A 710 18.87 -21.15 -5.68
CA ASN A 710 18.74 -22.56 -6.06
C ASN A 710 20.03 -23.40 -5.82
N ALA A 711 20.81 -23.02 -4.80
CA ALA A 711 22.04 -23.68 -4.40
C ALA A 711 21.81 -24.61 -3.20
N PRO A 712 22.58 -25.70 -3.06
CA PRO A 712 22.57 -26.52 -1.86
C PRO A 712 23.14 -25.72 -0.68
N GLY A 713 22.65 -25.97 0.54
CA GLY A 713 23.07 -25.20 1.72
C GLY A 713 24.56 -25.27 2.06
N PHE A 714 25.26 -26.33 1.62
CA PHE A 714 26.72 -26.47 1.70
C PHE A 714 27.26 -26.96 0.35
N PRO A 715 27.57 -26.04 -0.58
CA PRO A 715 28.04 -26.41 -1.91
C PRO A 715 29.48 -26.96 -1.87
N GLU A 716 29.66 -28.14 -2.46
CA GLU A 716 30.97 -28.72 -2.80
C GLU A 716 31.32 -28.46 -4.26
N TRP A 717 32.54 -28.76 -4.68
CA TRP A 717 33.06 -28.42 -6.01
C TRP A 717 32.30 -29.05 -7.19
N ASP A 718 31.60 -30.16 -6.98
CA ASP A 718 30.79 -30.88 -7.96
C ASP A 718 29.28 -30.73 -7.72
N SER A 719 28.88 -29.80 -6.85
CA SER A 719 27.47 -29.59 -6.55
C SER A 719 26.68 -29.08 -7.76
N GLY A 720 25.43 -29.53 -7.87
CA GLY A 720 24.44 -29.01 -8.80
C GLY A 720 23.39 -28.15 -8.11
N ALA A 721 22.52 -27.55 -8.91
CA ALA A 721 21.39 -26.78 -8.41
C ALA A 721 20.35 -27.70 -7.76
N THR A 722 19.66 -27.23 -6.72
CA THR A 722 18.69 -28.05 -5.96
C THR A 722 17.43 -28.42 -6.75
N GLY A 723 17.16 -27.72 -7.84
CA GLY A 723 16.09 -28.02 -8.78
C GLY A 723 16.31 -27.37 -10.13
N ASN A 724 15.46 -27.73 -11.10
CA ASN A 724 15.43 -27.09 -12.41
C ASN A 724 14.71 -25.72 -12.35
N ARG A 725 15.17 -24.73 -13.12
CA ARG A 725 14.55 -23.40 -13.29
C ARG A 725 14.14 -23.21 -14.75
N ARG A 726 13.04 -22.49 -15.01
CA ARG A 726 12.49 -22.35 -16.38
C ARG A 726 13.38 -21.47 -17.24
N ASP A 727 13.62 -21.89 -18.48
CA ASP A 727 14.46 -21.15 -19.44
C ASP A 727 13.97 -19.72 -19.67
N SER A 728 12.65 -19.53 -19.70
CA SER A 728 12.05 -18.20 -19.89
C SER A 728 12.42 -17.21 -18.78
N LEU A 729 12.77 -17.68 -17.59
CA LEU A 729 13.23 -16.85 -16.47
C LEU A 729 14.75 -16.63 -16.52
N ALA A 730 15.51 -17.44 -17.25
CA ALA A 730 16.97 -17.32 -17.39
C ALA A 730 17.39 -16.17 -18.30
N GLU A 731 16.50 -15.76 -19.21
CA GLU A 731 16.73 -14.64 -20.13
C GLU A 731 16.57 -13.26 -19.47
N ASP A 732 15.87 -13.19 -18.34
CA ASP A 732 15.63 -11.96 -17.60
C ASP A 732 16.62 -11.79 -16.44
N TYR A 733 17.04 -10.54 -16.21
CA TYR A 733 17.89 -10.22 -15.06
C TYR A 733 17.07 -10.24 -13.78
N GLN A 734 17.46 -11.10 -12.83
CA GLN A 734 16.96 -11.08 -11.48
C GLN A 734 17.88 -10.25 -10.58
N GLU A 735 17.31 -9.30 -9.83
CA GLU A 735 18.05 -8.39 -8.96
C GLU A 735 18.17 -8.94 -7.53
N PHE A 736 19.38 -8.94 -7.02
CA PHE A 736 19.74 -9.24 -5.65
C PHE A 736 20.44 -8.01 -5.08
N ILE A 737 19.92 -7.46 -4.00
CA ILE A 737 20.65 -6.48 -3.20
C ILE A 737 21.63 -7.26 -2.31
N VAL A 738 22.91 -6.88 -2.34
CA VAL A 738 24.04 -7.68 -1.86
C VAL A 738 24.97 -6.89 -0.92
N ASP A 739 24.39 -6.14 0.00
CA ASP A 739 25.10 -5.16 0.83
C ASP A 739 26.06 -5.79 1.84
N LEU A 740 25.89 -7.08 2.14
CA LEU A 740 26.90 -7.86 2.87
C LEU A 740 28.28 -7.81 2.18
N GLY A 741 28.32 -7.50 0.88
CA GLY A 741 29.54 -7.29 0.11
C GLY A 741 30.18 -5.90 0.26
N LEU A 742 29.51 -4.91 0.87
CA LEU A 742 30.05 -3.55 0.99
C LEU A 742 31.37 -3.54 1.76
N GLU A 743 31.43 -4.25 2.90
CA GLU A 743 32.65 -4.37 3.70
C GLU A 743 33.77 -5.15 2.99
N ALA A 744 33.43 -5.92 1.94
CA ALA A 744 34.38 -6.67 1.15
C ALA A 744 35.04 -5.83 0.04
N LEU A 745 34.44 -4.69 -0.35
CA LEU A 745 35.00 -3.81 -1.39
C LEU A 745 36.29 -3.15 -0.93
N VAL A 746 37.25 -3.06 -1.84
CA VAL A 746 38.52 -2.36 -1.63
C VAL A 746 38.79 -1.33 -2.73
N PRO A 747 39.53 -0.24 -2.47
CA PRO A 747 39.97 0.66 -3.52
C PRO A 747 40.84 -0.07 -4.55
N GLY A 748 40.63 0.16 -5.85
CA GLY A 748 41.37 -0.51 -6.91
C GLY A 748 40.75 -1.85 -7.32
N GLU A 749 41.56 -2.90 -7.41
CA GLU A 749 41.15 -4.21 -7.95
C GLU A 749 40.21 -4.97 -7.01
N ASN A 750 39.13 -5.48 -7.58
CA ASN A 750 38.13 -6.32 -6.92
C ASN A 750 37.79 -7.51 -7.84
N VAL A 751 37.23 -8.58 -7.27
CA VAL A 751 36.77 -9.75 -8.04
C VAL A 751 35.38 -10.20 -7.59
N LEU A 752 34.49 -10.38 -8.56
CA LEU A 752 33.25 -11.12 -8.39
C LEU A 752 33.49 -12.57 -8.81
N ALA A 753 33.36 -13.50 -7.87
CA ALA A 753 33.54 -14.93 -8.06
C ALA A 753 32.18 -15.65 -7.98
N ILE A 754 31.86 -16.51 -8.93
CA ILE A 754 30.55 -17.19 -9.02
C ILE A 754 30.75 -18.69 -9.22
N HIS A 755 30.09 -19.47 -8.38
CA HIS A 755 29.89 -20.89 -8.55
C HIS A 755 28.56 -21.09 -9.27
N GLY A 756 28.61 -21.27 -10.58
CA GLY A 756 27.44 -21.59 -11.38
C GLY A 756 27.07 -23.06 -11.25
N LEU A 757 25.78 -23.32 -11.08
CA LEU A 757 25.22 -24.63 -10.80
C LEU A 757 24.21 -24.99 -11.88
N ASN A 758 24.28 -26.22 -12.37
CA ASN A 758 23.33 -26.80 -13.32
C ASN A 758 22.54 -27.91 -12.61
N ASN A 759 21.30 -28.17 -13.04
CA ASN A 759 20.48 -29.26 -12.52
C ASN A 759 20.69 -30.52 -13.38
N GLY A 760 21.70 -31.31 -13.02
CA GLY A 760 22.02 -32.55 -13.71
C GLY A 760 23.09 -32.37 -14.78
N SER A 761 24.15 -33.18 -14.74
CA SER A 761 25.27 -33.06 -15.70
C SER A 761 24.84 -33.17 -17.17
N GLY A 762 23.71 -33.82 -17.46
CA GLY A 762 23.19 -34.05 -18.80
C GLY A 762 22.37 -32.89 -19.37
N SER A 763 22.22 -31.78 -18.64
CA SER A 763 21.39 -30.63 -19.00
C SER A 763 21.66 -30.14 -20.43
N SER A 764 20.60 -29.64 -21.08
CA SER A 764 20.66 -29.10 -22.44
C SER A 764 21.42 -27.79 -22.52
N ASP A 765 21.53 -27.09 -21.40
CA ASP A 765 21.85 -25.68 -21.32
C ASP A 765 22.51 -25.34 -19.97
N PHE A 766 23.14 -24.18 -19.95
CA PHE A 766 23.78 -23.56 -18.79
C PHE A 766 24.01 -22.08 -19.11
N LEU A 767 23.71 -21.18 -18.18
CA LEU A 767 23.95 -19.75 -18.33
C LEU A 767 24.29 -19.13 -16.97
N ILE A 768 25.35 -18.33 -16.93
CA ILE A 768 25.69 -17.42 -15.84
C ILE A 768 26.20 -16.11 -16.44
N GLN A 769 25.44 -15.04 -16.25
CA GLN A 769 25.80 -13.69 -16.67
C GLN A 769 25.42 -12.68 -15.57
N PRO A 770 26.39 -12.22 -14.76
CA PRO A 770 26.19 -11.19 -13.75
C PRO A 770 26.29 -9.77 -14.31
N LYS A 771 25.63 -8.83 -13.62
CA LYS A 771 25.97 -7.40 -13.57
C LYS A 771 26.08 -6.99 -12.12
N LEU A 772 26.99 -6.08 -11.81
CA LEU A 772 27.12 -5.51 -10.47
C LEU A 772 27.05 -4.00 -10.57
N SER A 773 26.33 -3.38 -9.67
CA SER A 773 26.28 -1.92 -9.57
C SER A 773 26.30 -1.48 -8.12
N ALA A 774 26.84 -0.29 -7.90
CA ALA A 774 26.81 0.46 -6.66
C ALA A 774 25.62 1.42 -6.68
N VAL A 775 24.93 1.54 -5.55
CA VAL A 775 23.99 2.63 -5.30
C VAL A 775 24.72 3.66 -4.46
N LEU A 776 24.74 4.89 -4.96
CA LEU A 776 25.22 6.05 -4.24
C LEU A 776 24.04 6.73 -3.58
N GLU A 777 24.12 7.04 -2.28
CA GLU A 777 23.10 7.90 -1.68
C GLU A 777 23.06 9.22 -2.46
N ARG A 778 21.87 9.82 -2.59
CA ARG A 778 21.83 11.26 -2.90
C ARG A 778 22.49 11.96 -1.71
N GLY A 779 23.78 12.26 -1.88
CA GLY A 779 24.65 12.72 -0.81
C GLY A 779 24.02 13.80 0.05
N ALA A 780 24.20 13.68 1.37
CA ALA A 780 24.10 14.81 2.27
C ALA A 780 25.24 15.76 1.93
N ASN A 781 25.03 16.60 0.92
CA ASN A 781 25.83 17.79 0.73
C ASN A 781 25.55 18.72 1.92
N HIS A 782 26.53 18.89 2.80
CA HIS A 782 26.44 19.80 3.91
C HIS A 782 26.69 21.22 3.41
N PRO A 783 25.81 22.19 3.71
CA PRO A 783 26.02 23.55 3.23
C PRO A 783 27.34 24.12 3.78
N PRO A 784 28.06 24.92 2.98
CA PRO A 784 29.29 25.55 3.43
C PRO A 784 29.01 26.54 4.57
N THR A 785 30.05 26.98 5.23
CA THR A 785 30.00 28.13 6.17
C THR A 785 30.77 29.29 5.57
N VAL A 786 30.34 30.53 5.80
CA VAL A 786 31.09 31.72 5.39
C VAL A 786 31.03 32.79 6.48
N SER A 787 32.15 33.51 6.65
CA SER A 787 32.22 34.73 7.47
C SER A 787 32.74 35.90 6.63
N LEU A 788 32.20 37.08 6.87
CA LEU A 788 32.51 38.31 6.13
C LEU A 788 33.11 39.37 7.05
N THR A 789 34.24 39.94 6.61
CA THR A 789 34.89 41.09 7.25
C THR A 789 35.15 42.21 6.25
N ALA A 790 35.28 43.44 6.74
CA ALA A 790 35.73 44.60 5.97
C ALA A 790 36.87 45.28 6.72
N ASP A 791 37.82 45.88 5.99
CA ASP A 791 38.93 46.63 6.57
C ASP A 791 38.45 47.88 7.32
N THR A 792 37.35 48.49 6.89
CA THR A 792 36.61 49.51 7.63
C THR A 792 35.09 49.42 7.37
N LEU A 793 34.28 49.72 8.39
CA LEU A 793 32.81 49.83 8.27
C LEU A 793 32.32 51.28 8.11
N ALA A 794 33.23 52.26 8.10
CA ALA A 794 32.89 53.66 7.89
C ALA A 794 33.96 54.35 7.03
N VAL A 795 33.52 55.00 5.95
CA VAL A 795 34.44 55.63 4.98
C VAL A 795 33.84 56.90 4.37
N PRO A 796 34.64 57.92 4.00
CA PRO A 796 34.15 59.04 3.20
C PRO A 796 33.66 58.61 1.80
N VAL A 797 32.73 59.37 1.22
CA VAL A 797 32.23 59.13 -0.15
C VAL A 797 33.40 59.07 -1.14
N GLY A 798 33.41 58.05 -2.00
CA GLY A 798 34.39 57.87 -3.08
C GLY A 798 35.69 57.18 -2.68
N GLN A 799 35.81 56.65 -1.46
CA GLN A 799 36.95 55.83 -1.01
C GLN A 799 36.68 54.33 -1.15
N ASP A 800 37.75 53.56 -1.31
CA ASP A 800 37.69 52.10 -1.42
C ASP A 800 37.58 51.45 -0.03
N ILE A 801 36.85 50.34 0.02
CA ILE A 801 36.74 49.41 1.15
C ILE A 801 37.08 48.01 0.64
N VAL A 802 37.88 47.27 1.39
CA VAL A 802 38.25 45.88 1.07
C VAL A 802 37.43 44.93 1.94
N PHE A 803 36.75 43.98 1.30
CA PHE A 803 35.97 42.93 1.92
C PHE A 803 36.67 41.59 1.77
N THR A 804 36.69 40.80 2.85
CA THR A 804 37.29 39.46 2.87
C THR A 804 36.28 38.45 3.40
N ALA A 805 35.99 37.45 2.58
CA ALA A 805 35.18 36.28 2.92
C ALA A 805 36.09 35.10 3.30
N SER A 806 35.76 34.41 4.39
CA SER A 806 36.41 33.16 4.79
C SER A 806 35.36 32.06 4.85
N GLY A 807 35.37 31.20 3.82
CA GLY A 807 34.49 30.04 3.70
C GLY A 807 35.16 28.72 4.05
N SER A 808 34.37 27.77 4.54
CA SER A 808 34.80 26.38 4.78
C SER A 808 33.63 25.44 4.49
N ASP A 809 33.95 24.32 3.85
CA ASP A 809 32.99 23.27 3.54
C ASP A 809 33.27 22.00 4.36
N PRO A 810 32.27 21.38 5.01
CA PRO A 810 32.46 20.14 5.77
C PRO A 810 32.88 18.95 4.92
N ASP A 811 32.46 18.91 3.65
CA ASP A 811 32.70 17.82 2.70
C ASP A 811 33.97 18.07 1.87
N GLY A 812 34.59 19.24 2.01
CA GLY A 812 35.82 19.63 1.34
C GLY A 812 35.61 20.12 -0.09
N ASP A 813 34.39 20.48 -0.44
CA ASP A 813 34.03 20.96 -1.78
C ASP A 813 34.69 22.29 -2.14
N ALA A 814 34.83 22.52 -3.45
CA ALA A 814 35.33 23.79 -3.97
C ALA A 814 34.28 24.89 -3.78
N LEU A 815 34.69 26.06 -3.29
CA LEU A 815 33.77 27.15 -2.97
C LEU A 815 33.75 28.25 -4.03
N ALA A 816 32.54 28.74 -4.32
CA ALA A 816 32.28 29.94 -5.10
C ALA A 816 31.71 31.08 -4.27
N TYR A 817 32.04 32.32 -4.65
CA TYR A 817 31.63 33.53 -3.93
C TYR A 817 30.88 34.50 -4.85
N ALA A 818 29.71 34.96 -4.40
CA ALA A 818 28.91 35.99 -5.05
C ALA A 818 28.70 37.17 -4.08
N TRP A 819 28.94 38.39 -4.57
CA TRP A 819 28.87 39.60 -3.78
C TRP A 819 27.67 40.46 -4.19
N ASP A 820 26.89 40.90 -3.20
CA ASP A 820 25.78 41.85 -3.36
C ASP A 820 26.07 43.10 -2.50
N TYR A 821 26.04 44.27 -3.14
CA TYR A 821 26.41 45.56 -2.54
C TYR A 821 25.21 46.51 -2.36
N ASP A 822 23.98 46.02 -2.50
CA ASP A 822 22.75 46.80 -2.29
C ASP A 822 22.63 48.02 -3.25
N ILE A 823 22.86 47.79 -4.55
CA ILE A 823 22.79 48.80 -5.62
C ILE A 823 21.91 48.30 -6.77
N GLU A 824 20.80 49.01 -7.02
CA GLU A 824 19.95 49.02 -8.24
C GLU A 824 20.07 47.81 -9.19
N ASN A 825 19.67 46.62 -8.71
CA ASN A 825 19.31 45.45 -9.51
C ASN A 825 20.41 44.82 -10.40
N GLU A 826 21.69 45.14 -10.18
CA GLU A 826 22.83 44.49 -10.86
C GLU A 826 23.77 43.83 -9.83
N PHE A 827 23.97 42.51 -9.94
CA PHE A 827 25.10 41.84 -9.28
C PHE A 827 26.39 42.48 -9.79
N ALA A 828 27.16 43.13 -8.93
CA ALA A 828 28.36 43.83 -9.37
C ALA A 828 29.41 42.80 -9.84
N PRO A 829 30.05 43.01 -11.01
CA PRO A 829 31.09 42.10 -11.53
C PRO A 829 32.42 42.17 -10.75
N GLU A 830 32.57 43.14 -9.84
CA GLU A 830 33.79 43.36 -9.04
C GLU A 830 33.88 42.34 -7.90
N GLY A 831 34.88 41.44 -7.95
CA GLY A 831 35.10 40.40 -6.94
C GLY A 831 34.35 39.08 -7.19
N MET A 832 33.70 38.92 -8.35
CA MET A 832 32.98 37.67 -8.68
C MET A 832 33.89 36.45 -8.55
N ASN A 833 33.41 35.45 -7.82
CA ASN A 833 34.08 34.19 -7.55
C ASN A 833 35.45 34.33 -6.88
N GLN A 834 35.67 35.41 -6.13
CA GLN A 834 36.88 35.64 -5.32
C GLN A 834 36.49 35.82 -3.85
N ALA A 835 37.38 35.34 -2.96
CA ALA A 835 37.23 35.50 -1.52
C ALA A 835 37.52 36.94 -1.04
N GLU A 836 38.11 37.78 -1.89
CA GLU A 836 38.34 39.20 -1.62
C GLU A 836 37.64 40.06 -2.68
N ALA A 837 37.03 41.16 -2.26
CA ALA A 837 36.43 42.13 -3.15
C ALA A 837 36.66 43.57 -2.66
N VAL A 838 36.74 44.51 -3.60
CA VAL A 838 36.98 45.94 -3.29
C VAL A 838 35.83 46.77 -3.85
N ARG A 839 35.27 47.67 -3.05
CA ARG A 839 34.15 48.52 -3.47
C ARG A 839 34.28 49.96 -3.00
N ARG A 840 33.71 50.87 -3.80
CA ARG A 840 33.55 52.30 -3.51
C ARG A 840 32.12 52.75 -3.82
N TRP A 841 31.62 53.69 -3.03
CA TRP A 841 30.31 54.31 -3.22
C TRP A 841 30.44 55.79 -3.51
N THR A 842 29.68 56.28 -4.49
CA THR A 842 29.68 57.68 -4.95
C THR A 842 28.59 58.53 -4.29
N SER A 843 27.70 57.91 -3.51
CA SER A 843 26.63 58.56 -2.76
C SER A 843 26.81 58.29 -1.28
N GLU A 844 26.41 59.25 -0.44
CA GLU A 844 26.32 59.02 1.00
C GLU A 844 25.13 58.11 1.32
N GLY A 845 25.29 57.21 2.29
CA GLY A 845 24.27 56.21 2.59
C GLY A 845 24.72 55.13 3.55
N TRP A 846 23.75 54.32 3.97
CA TRP A 846 23.99 53.03 4.59
C TRP A 846 23.86 51.95 3.52
N TYR A 847 24.82 51.04 3.45
CA TYR A 847 24.85 49.96 2.46
C TYR A 847 25.02 48.61 3.13
N ALA A 848 24.17 47.64 2.79
CA ALA A 848 24.30 46.27 3.23
C ALA A 848 25.14 45.48 2.22
N VAL A 849 26.31 44.98 2.63
CA VAL A 849 27.15 44.13 1.78
C VAL A 849 26.96 42.69 2.19
N THR A 850 26.48 41.84 1.28
CA THR A 850 26.24 40.41 1.51
C THR A 850 27.16 39.58 0.64
N VAL A 851 27.83 38.58 1.22
CA VAL A 851 28.50 37.52 0.46
C VAL A 851 27.65 36.26 0.52
N THR A 852 27.48 35.59 -0.62
CA THR A 852 26.92 34.24 -0.72
C THR A 852 28.02 33.29 -1.13
N CYS A 853 28.27 32.26 -0.33
CA CYS A 853 29.18 31.17 -0.63
C CYS A 853 28.39 29.94 -1.08
N SER A 854 28.86 29.23 -2.10
CA SER A 854 28.24 28.00 -2.62
C SER A 854 29.29 26.90 -2.84
N ASP A 855 28.89 25.65 -2.65
CA ASP A 855 29.69 24.43 -2.84
C ASP A 855 29.62 23.83 -4.27
N HIS A 856 28.89 24.47 -5.20
CA HIS A 856 28.57 23.92 -6.54
C HIS A 856 27.75 22.63 -6.58
N LYS A 857 27.24 22.18 -5.43
CA LYS A 857 26.50 20.92 -5.24
C LYS A 857 25.10 21.15 -4.68
N GLY A 858 24.77 22.38 -4.29
CA GLY A 858 23.43 22.83 -3.97
C GLY A 858 23.30 23.48 -2.59
N GLY A 859 24.34 23.42 -1.77
CA GLY A 859 24.41 24.11 -0.49
C GLY A 859 25.01 25.51 -0.64
N ILE A 860 24.52 26.39 0.22
CA ILE A 860 24.92 27.80 0.26
C ILE A 860 24.93 28.32 1.70
N SER A 861 25.74 29.34 1.97
CA SER A 861 25.72 30.12 3.20
C SER A 861 25.99 31.59 2.94
N ARG A 862 25.49 32.49 3.80
CA ARG A 862 25.62 33.93 3.65
C ARG A 862 26.13 34.60 4.92
N ASP A 863 26.85 35.69 4.74
CA ASP A 863 27.15 36.63 5.81
C ASP A 863 27.06 38.09 5.29
N ARG A 864 26.85 39.04 6.20
CA ARG A 864 26.61 40.45 5.87
C ARG A 864 27.24 41.42 6.85
N VAL A 865 27.73 42.52 6.30
CA VAL A 865 28.15 43.70 7.06
C VAL A 865 27.38 44.94 6.63
N LEU A 866 27.25 45.89 7.54
CA LEU A 866 26.62 47.20 7.28
C LEU A 866 27.72 48.26 7.21
N VAL A 867 27.77 48.98 6.09
CA VAL A 867 28.78 50.01 5.82
C VAL A 867 28.15 51.39 5.86
N LYS A 868 28.81 52.32 6.56
CA LYS A 868 28.47 53.74 6.59
C LYS A 868 29.34 54.52 5.60
N VAL A 869 28.74 55.10 4.57
CA VAL A 869 29.44 55.96 3.60
C VAL A 869 29.03 57.40 3.80
N GLY A 870 29.99 58.27 4.11
CA GLY A 870 29.73 59.69 4.41
C GLY A 870 29.02 59.90 5.76
N ASN A 871 28.08 60.84 5.83
CA ASN A 871 27.33 61.19 7.05
C ASN A 871 25.81 61.00 6.88
N PRO A 872 25.32 59.78 6.60
CA PRO A 872 23.90 59.51 6.41
C PRO A 872 23.10 59.72 7.70
N SER A 873 21.79 59.95 7.56
CA SER A 873 20.85 60.04 8.68
C SER A 873 20.77 58.72 9.46
N SER A 874 20.36 58.79 10.74
CA SER A 874 20.29 57.62 11.63
C SER A 874 19.12 56.67 11.34
N ASN A 875 18.16 57.06 10.50
CA ASN A 875 16.85 56.40 10.39
C ASN A 875 16.67 55.59 9.09
N GLY A 876 17.75 55.23 8.40
CA GLY A 876 17.71 54.57 7.08
C GLY A 876 17.93 53.06 7.08
N VAL A 877 17.82 52.37 8.22
CA VAL A 877 18.06 50.92 8.33
C VAL A 877 16.90 50.22 9.02
N VAL A 878 16.36 49.18 8.40
CA VAL A 878 15.28 48.34 8.95
C VAL A 878 15.75 46.89 8.96
N SER A 879 15.59 46.20 10.09
CA SER A 879 15.89 44.77 10.21
C SER A 879 14.70 44.02 10.79
N GLY A 880 14.53 42.76 10.41
CA GLY A 880 13.49 41.88 10.95
C GLY A 880 13.82 40.42 10.70
N ARG A 881 12.86 39.54 10.95
CA ARG A 881 12.97 38.10 10.66
C ARG A 881 11.70 37.64 9.96
N VAL A 882 11.83 36.88 8.86
CA VAL A 882 10.72 36.26 8.15
C VAL A 882 10.53 34.84 8.67
N LEU A 883 9.29 34.50 9.08
CA LEU A 883 8.91 33.19 9.59
C LEU A 883 7.71 32.63 8.80
N GLN A 884 7.66 31.32 8.60
CA GLN A 884 6.51 30.58 8.07
C GLN A 884 6.23 29.40 8.99
N GLY A 885 5.00 29.30 9.53
CA GLY A 885 4.67 28.28 10.54
C GLY A 885 5.53 28.35 11.81
N GLY A 886 6.10 29.52 12.14
CA GLY A 886 7.01 29.71 13.28
C GLY A 886 8.49 29.38 13.02
N LEU A 887 8.83 28.84 11.84
CA LEU A 887 10.20 28.51 11.44
C LEU A 887 10.80 29.62 10.55
N PRO A 888 12.12 29.89 10.65
CA PRO A 888 12.78 30.90 9.82
C PRO A 888 12.77 30.54 8.33
N VAL A 889 12.56 31.55 7.48
CA VAL A 889 12.60 31.38 6.01
C VAL A 889 13.89 31.99 5.47
N ALA A 890 14.81 31.15 5.00
CA ALA A 890 16.07 31.56 4.38
C ALA A 890 15.90 31.88 2.88
N GLY A 891 16.68 32.82 2.35
CA GLY A 891 16.69 33.14 0.91
C GLY A 891 15.48 33.91 0.38
N ALA A 892 14.55 34.33 1.24
CA ALA A 892 13.40 35.13 0.85
C ALA A 892 13.83 36.56 0.49
N ARG A 893 13.30 37.09 -0.62
CA ARG A 893 13.51 38.48 -1.03
C ARG A 893 12.55 39.39 -0.26
N VAL A 894 13.10 40.33 0.48
CA VAL A 894 12.37 41.41 1.15
C VAL A 894 12.67 42.70 0.37
N PHE A 895 11.65 43.40 -0.11
CA PHE A 895 11.83 44.60 -0.92
C PHE A 895 10.80 45.68 -0.55
N VAL A 896 11.11 46.93 -0.90
CA VAL A 896 10.22 48.07 -0.74
C VAL A 896 9.69 48.48 -2.12
N GLU A 897 8.38 48.35 -2.32
CA GLU A 897 7.70 48.48 -3.62
C GLU A 897 7.96 49.82 -4.35
N GLU A 898 8.16 50.92 -3.62
CA GLU A 898 8.27 52.26 -4.21
C GLU A 898 9.71 52.75 -4.44
N THR A 899 10.69 52.17 -3.73
CA THR A 899 12.04 52.73 -3.64
C THR A 899 13.12 51.78 -4.19
N GLY A 900 12.76 50.52 -4.48
CA GLY A 900 13.64 49.55 -5.14
C GLY A 900 14.70 48.90 -4.25
N GLN A 901 14.86 49.33 -2.99
CA GLN A 901 15.72 48.66 -2.01
C GLN A 901 15.22 47.25 -1.72
N GLN A 902 16.17 46.34 -1.56
CA GLN A 902 15.90 44.93 -1.38
C GLN A 902 16.94 44.29 -0.45
N SER A 903 16.58 43.16 0.13
CA SER A 903 17.42 42.34 0.96
C SER A 903 17.03 40.89 0.78
N ILE A 904 17.98 39.99 1.02
CA ILE A 904 17.71 38.55 1.10
C ILE A 904 17.81 38.14 2.56
N THR A 905 16.91 37.26 3.03
CA THR A 905 16.98 36.70 4.37
C THR A 905 18.13 35.71 4.52
N MET A 906 18.81 35.77 5.67
CA MET A 906 19.85 34.81 6.08
C MET A 906 19.25 33.45 6.44
N GLU A 907 20.11 32.48 6.75
CA GLU A 907 19.75 31.11 7.11
C GLU A 907 18.80 31.05 8.32
N ASP A 908 18.90 32.04 9.22
CA ASP A 908 18.03 32.17 10.38
C ASP A 908 16.83 33.11 10.14
N GLY A 909 16.53 33.42 8.88
CA GLY A 909 15.40 34.24 8.44
C GLY A 909 15.58 35.75 8.67
N ARG A 910 16.71 36.22 9.22
CA ARG A 910 16.94 37.65 9.44
C ARG A 910 17.19 38.38 8.13
N TYR A 911 16.63 39.58 7.99
CA TYR A 911 16.94 40.51 6.91
C TYR A 911 17.36 41.88 7.45
N LEU A 912 18.03 42.66 6.61
CA LEU A 912 18.44 44.04 6.87
C LEU A 912 18.36 44.83 5.55
N LEU A 913 17.49 45.83 5.53
CA LEU A 913 17.38 46.84 4.48
C LEU A 913 18.13 48.09 4.91
N ALA A 914 18.98 48.63 4.05
CA ALA A 914 19.73 49.85 4.29
C ALA A 914 19.34 50.94 3.27
N GLY A 915 19.74 52.19 3.53
CA GLY A 915 19.55 53.30 2.60
C GLY A 915 18.09 53.74 2.38
N LEU A 916 17.19 53.50 3.33
CA LEU A 916 15.78 53.91 3.23
C LEU A 916 15.63 55.42 3.45
N SER A 917 14.84 56.07 2.59
CA SER A 917 14.40 57.47 2.80
C SER A 917 13.29 57.50 3.85
N THR A 918 13.40 58.41 4.82
CA THR A 918 12.35 58.68 5.83
C THR A 918 11.15 59.40 5.26
#